data_AF-A0A971UGQ6-F1
#
_entry.id   AF-A0A971UGQ6-F1
#
_cell.length_a   1.000
_cell.length_b   1.000
_cell.length_c   1.000
_cell.angle_alpha   90.00
_cell.angle_beta   90.00
_cell.angle_gamma   90.00
#
_symmetry.space_group_name_H-M   'P 1'
#
loop_
_entity.id
_entity.type
_entity.pdbx_description
1 polymer ?
#
loop_
_entity_poly.entity_id
_entity_poly.type
_entity_poly.pdbx_seq_one_letter_code
_entity_poly.pdbx_strand_id
1 'polypeptide(L)'
;MTHPSSTRADLSSVSFLWDALALGHDARRTAAGDVRRILEGLNPAHERAAAGDAVQVDVTREQVESLLLPLALAVRNLMCARQHRVLVGITGGAGTGKTILSALLCRVLHLLAGQEIAVPLGIDAYHFPNAFLDTHESPEQGPSVPLRQIKGRPATFDVTALVADLRRLQSSVASEVRLPVYDRQRHDPVPEALCVQPHHRIMIVEGLHLLRPEPNWADARACLDFCVLLELPLEVCRRRLVTRKIAGGRLPADVDAHFERVDRPTLDELRDPAVRACADLVIQLREQPDGGAAPRTYLRGCERRADVVESAELREIPPGTVRLLAVGLNPALQKTLVYDRWERGQVNRAREVLVSVGGKGQQFSRAASRLIPGMITLAQFLGGENGARLDRMLTDSGVKQITVATSGETRSCITVIDAARGDTTELIEPSSPILPGEAEQLLTRTLDILARGEISGLALCGTYPPGVEQGFYVSLARAKGKACLLLDSYREITATLATGQVDILKVNAHELRSLAAVCGGRERPVAAEAVESIPEMAQSVFAAHPLRWLAVTAGPETAWLCERPGAPTAIRPHHTWRFYEYHLPVVEDVVNPIGAGDTVGAVFLAQLIAGVPAHIAFACGLAAGSASCRHLGGADYTLHDLHDILAKIQIKCRSRWWIQSEGAGEACPG
;
A
#
# COMPACT_ATOMS: atom_id res chain seq x y z
N MET A 1 -1.57 52.37 -25.31
CA MET A 1 -1.99 51.98 -23.94
C MET A 1 -2.34 50.51 -23.97
N THR A 2 -1.36 49.65 -23.73
CA THR A 2 -1.46 48.19 -23.75
C THR A 2 -1.49 47.71 -22.31
N HIS A 3 -2.59 47.08 -21.90
CA HIS A 3 -2.71 46.41 -20.62
C HIS A 3 -1.73 45.23 -20.54
N PRO A 4 -1.05 44.99 -19.41
CA PRO A 4 -0.17 43.85 -19.25
C PRO A 4 -1.02 42.58 -19.06
N SER A 5 -0.74 41.58 -19.89
CA SER A 5 -1.29 40.23 -19.77
C SER A 5 -0.80 39.58 -18.48
N SER A 6 -1.73 39.25 -17.58
CA SER A 6 -1.50 38.38 -16.43
C SER A 6 -1.08 37.00 -16.93
N THR A 7 0.17 36.63 -16.64
CA THR A 7 0.70 35.28 -16.78
C THR A 7 -0.14 34.31 -15.95
N ARG A 8 -0.88 33.41 -16.63
CA ARG A 8 -1.44 32.20 -16.00
C ARG A 8 -0.25 31.40 -15.45
N ALA A 9 -0.19 31.28 -14.12
CA ALA A 9 0.74 30.38 -13.46
C ALA A 9 0.50 28.95 -13.97
N ASP A 10 1.59 28.25 -14.27
CA ASP A 10 1.64 26.88 -14.75
C ASP A 10 1.03 25.93 -13.70
N LEU A 11 -0.24 25.55 -13.90
CA LEU A 11 -1.05 24.69 -13.04
C LEU A 11 -0.50 23.26 -12.87
N SER A 12 0.60 22.91 -13.56
CA SER A 12 1.24 21.58 -13.47
C SER A 12 1.99 21.35 -12.14
N SER A 13 2.50 22.40 -11.50
CA SER A 13 3.32 22.30 -10.28
C SER A 13 2.52 22.06 -8.98
N VAL A 14 1.26 22.48 -8.95
CA VAL A 14 0.40 22.43 -7.75
C VAL A 14 -0.10 21.00 -7.47
N SER A 15 -0.11 20.09 -8.45
CA SER A 15 -0.67 18.74 -8.23
C SER A 15 0.30 17.76 -7.56
N PHE A 16 1.62 17.90 -7.78
CA PHE A 16 2.61 16.88 -7.43
C PHE A 16 2.53 16.41 -5.97
N LEU A 17 2.59 17.36 -5.03
CA LEU A 17 2.63 17.02 -3.60
C LEU A 17 1.26 16.57 -3.08
N TRP A 18 0.17 17.11 -3.62
CA TRP A 18 -1.18 16.69 -3.26
C TRP A 18 -1.46 15.25 -3.70
N ASP A 19 -1.02 14.87 -4.90
CA ASP A 19 -1.12 13.50 -5.42
C ASP A 19 -0.23 12.56 -4.61
N ALA A 20 1.03 12.95 -4.38
CA ALA A 20 1.97 12.18 -3.58
C ALA A 20 1.44 11.93 -2.16
N LEU A 21 0.77 12.90 -1.53
CA LEU A 21 0.18 12.75 -0.19
C LEU A 21 -1.20 12.08 -0.21
N ALA A 22 -1.73 11.72 -1.39
CA ALA A 22 -3.06 11.14 -1.58
C ALA A 22 -4.20 12.01 -1.01
N LEU A 23 -4.06 13.34 -1.11
CA LEU A 23 -5.07 14.30 -0.68
C LEU A 23 -6.10 14.49 -1.80
N GLY A 24 -7.32 13.98 -1.56
CA GLY A 24 -8.40 13.90 -2.55
C GLY A 24 -8.95 15.25 -3.02
N HIS A 25 -9.82 15.18 -4.04
CA HIS A 25 -10.35 16.36 -4.73
C HIS A 25 -11.19 17.27 -3.81
N ASP A 26 -11.86 16.70 -2.82
CA ASP A 26 -12.66 17.45 -1.83
C ASP A 26 -11.77 18.24 -0.86
N ALA A 27 -10.65 17.66 -0.42
CA ALA A 27 -9.68 18.36 0.42
C ALA A 27 -9.09 19.59 -0.29
N ARG A 28 -8.81 19.48 -1.60
CA ARG A 28 -8.37 20.62 -2.43
C ARG A 28 -9.43 21.72 -2.54
N ARG A 29 -10.72 21.35 -2.63
CA ARG A 29 -11.82 22.32 -2.71
C ARG A 29 -12.01 23.07 -1.39
N THR A 30 -11.98 22.38 -0.25
CA THR A 30 -12.07 23.02 1.08
C THR A 30 -10.85 23.89 1.39
N ALA A 31 -9.67 23.49 0.91
CA ALA A 31 -8.40 24.19 1.15
C ALA A 31 -8.34 25.61 0.56
N ALA A 32 -9.11 25.91 -0.49
CA ALA A 32 -9.11 27.23 -1.12
C ALA A 32 -9.46 28.38 -0.15
N GLY A 33 -10.33 28.12 0.83
CA GLY A 33 -10.66 29.07 1.90
C GLY A 33 -9.52 29.25 2.91
N ASP A 34 -8.77 28.19 3.19
CA ASP A 34 -7.66 28.21 4.16
C ASP A 34 -6.43 28.94 3.62
N VAL A 35 -6.16 28.88 2.31
CA VAL A 35 -4.99 29.54 1.68
C VAL A 35 -4.94 31.03 2.01
N ARG A 36 -6.07 31.73 1.92
CA ARG A 36 -6.13 33.17 2.21
C ARG A 36 -5.81 33.46 3.68
N ARG A 37 -6.45 32.73 4.60
CA ARG A 37 -6.22 32.86 6.05
C ARG A 37 -4.76 32.58 6.40
N ILE A 38 -4.17 31.55 5.79
CA ILE A 38 -2.77 31.19 6.00
C ILE A 38 -1.85 32.31 5.51
N LEU A 39 -2.08 32.86 4.31
CA LEU A 39 -1.27 33.95 3.78
C LEU A 39 -1.34 35.20 4.66
N GLU A 40 -2.53 35.59 5.10
CA GLU A 40 -2.73 36.72 6.03
C GLU A 40 -2.03 36.46 7.38
N GLY A 41 -2.10 35.21 7.87
CA GLY A 41 -1.47 34.80 9.13
C GLY A 41 0.05 34.63 9.07
N LEU A 42 0.63 34.35 7.89
CA LEU A 42 2.07 34.22 7.68
C LEU A 42 2.73 35.57 7.33
N ASN A 43 2.03 36.40 6.55
CA ASN A 43 2.48 37.72 6.09
C ASN A 43 1.57 38.84 6.60
N PRO A 44 1.53 39.12 7.92
CA PRO A 44 0.79 40.27 8.43
C PRO A 44 1.43 41.55 7.83
N ALA A 45 0.67 42.27 7.02
CA ALA A 45 1.16 43.39 6.23
C ALA A 45 1.88 44.46 7.08
N HIS A 46 3.06 44.90 6.62
CA HIS A 46 3.40 46.31 6.34
C HIS A 46 3.01 47.46 7.30
N GLU A 47 2.59 47.26 8.57
CA GLU A 47 2.08 48.39 9.36
C GLU A 47 2.70 48.68 10.74
N ARG A 48 3.56 47.86 11.36
CA ARG A 48 4.27 48.31 12.57
C ARG A 48 5.71 47.84 12.65
N ALA A 49 6.61 48.78 12.37
CA ALA A 49 7.94 48.82 12.94
C ALA A 49 7.86 48.80 14.48
N ALA A 50 8.91 48.23 15.09
CA ALA A 50 9.17 48.11 16.54
C ALA A 50 8.71 46.80 17.21
N ALA A 51 9.48 45.72 17.01
CA ALA A 51 10.03 44.87 18.08
C ALA A 51 10.96 43.81 17.44
N GLY A 52 12.11 43.54 18.07
CA GLY A 52 13.30 42.97 17.44
C GLY A 52 13.26 41.49 17.01
N ASP A 53 14.20 41.18 16.12
CA ASP A 53 14.79 39.87 15.79
C ASP A 53 13.89 38.70 15.31
N ALA A 54 12.73 39.00 14.72
CA ALA A 54 12.00 38.01 13.92
C ALA A 54 12.44 38.08 12.44
N VAL A 55 13.02 36.99 11.91
CA VAL A 55 13.28 36.85 10.47
C VAL A 55 11.94 36.91 9.72
N GLN A 56 11.67 38.03 9.06
CA GLN A 56 10.47 38.22 8.25
C GLN A 56 10.61 37.40 6.96
N VAL A 57 9.91 36.26 6.89
CA VAL A 57 9.89 35.41 5.68
C VAL A 57 8.64 35.74 4.90
N ASP A 58 8.80 36.41 3.75
CA ASP A 58 7.69 36.70 2.83
C ASP A 58 7.32 35.42 2.06
N VAL A 59 6.14 34.84 2.37
CA VAL A 59 5.66 33.57 1.81
C VAL A 59 4.66 33.82 0.68
N THR A 60 4.87 33.25 -0.50
CA THR A 60 3.95 33.45 -1.62
C THR A 60 2.73 32.51 -1.56
N ARG A 61 1.66 32.86 -2.26
CA ARG A 61 0.49 31.99 -2.46
C ARG A 61 0.89 30.62 -3.02
N GLU A 62 1.79 30.59 -3.99
CA GLU A 62 2.29 29.35 -4.59
C GLU A 62 2.97 28.45 -3.55
N GLN A 63 3.79 29.00 -2.64
CA GLN A 63 4.43 28.21 -1.58
C GLN A 63 3.42 27.65 -0.58
N VAL A 64 2.34 28.38 -0.28
CA VAL A 64 1.25 27.88 0.55
C VAL A 64 0.51 26.74 -0.15
N GLU A 65 0.07 26.97 -1.39
CA GLU A 65 -0.76 26.02 -2.16
C GLU A 65 0.00 24.74 -2.55
N SER A 66 1.26 24.86 -2.95
CA SER A 66 2.05 23.73 -3.49
C SER A 66 2.81 22.93 -2.43
N LEU A 67 3.18 23.55 -1.29
CA LEU A 67 4.08 22.95 -0.30
C LEU A 67 3.51 22.94 1.12
N LEU A 68 3.24 24.11 1.69
CA LEU A 68 2.94 24.21 3.13
C LEU A 68 1.58 23.61 3.49
N LEU A 69 0.54 23.94 2.73
CA LEU A 69 -0.82 23.47 3.00
C LEU A 69 -0.97 21.96 2.80
N PRO A 70 -0.58 21.35 1.66
CA PRO A 70 -0.67 19.90 1.50
C PRO A 70 0.14 19.15 2.58
N LEU A 71 1.33 19.62 2.93
CA LEU A 71 2.13 19.01 4.00
C LEU A 71 1.44 19.15 5.37
N ALA A 72 0.90 20.32 5.71
CA ALA A 72 0.17 20.54 6.96
C ALA A 72 -1.09 19.67 7.06
N LEU A 73 -1.84 19.51 5.96
CA LEU A 73 -3.01 18.63 5.92
C LEU A 73 -2.62 17.17 6.12
N ALA A 74 -1.53 16.70 5.51
CA ALA A 74 -1.05 15.34 5.74
C ALA A 74 -0.65 15.11 7.20
N VAL A 75 0.06 16.06 7.82
CA VAL A 75 0.43 15.99 9.24
C VAL A 75 -0.80 16.05 10.15
N ARG A 76 -1.78 16.90 9.84
CA ARG A 76 -3.05 16.97 10.58
C ARG A 76 -3.84 15.67 10.47
N ASN A 77 -3.89 15.05 9.29
CA ASN A 77 -4.53 13.76 9.10
C ASN A 77 -3.83 12.66 9.91
N LEU A 78 -2.50 12.67 9.99
CA LEU A 78 -1.75 11.79 10.90
C LEU A 78 -2.16 12.06 12.35
N MET A 79 -2.20 13.31 12.79
CA MET A 79 -2.61 13.68 14.15
C MET A 79 -4.01 13.18 14.50
N CYS A 80 -5.00 13.39 13.63
CA CYS A 80 -6.37 12.91 13.85
C CYS A 80 -6.46 11.38 13.87
N ALA A 81 -5.60 10.71 13.11
CA ALA A 81 -5.55 9.26 13.05
C ALA A 81 -4.78 8.64 14.22
N ARG A 82 -4.15 9.42 15.12
CA ARG A 82 -3.33 8.91 16.23
C ARG A 82 -3.89 9.25 17.61
N GLN A 83 -3.78 8.32 18.56
CA GLN A 83 -4.04 8.60 19.98
C GLN A 83 -2.79 9.18 20.68
N HIS A 84 -1.60 9.01 20.09
CA HIS A 84 -0.35 9.57 20.58
C HIS A 84 0.04 10.90 19.91
N ARG A 85 1.10 11.54 20.43
CA ARG A 85 1.71 12.74 19.86
C ARG A 85 2.46 12.38 18.57
N VAL A 86 2.15 13.04 17.46
CA VAL A 86 2.73 12.74 16.14
C VAL A 86 4.10 13.36 15.99
N LEU A 87 5.10 12.56 15.63
CA LEU A 87 6.48 13.00 15.42
C LEU A 87 6.82 13.03 13.93
N VAL A 88 7.03 14.23 13.38
CA VAL A 88 7.34 14.44 11.95
C VAL A 88 8.80 14.86 11.81
N GLY A 89 9.58 14.07 11.08
CA GLY A 89 10.96 14.42 10.73
C GLY A 89 11.04 15.34 9.52
N ILE A 90 11.91 16.35 9.57
CA ILE A 90 12.32 17.15 8.41
C ILE A 90 13.84 17.11 8.33
N THR A 91 14.36 16.41 7.32
CA THR A 91 15.80 16.29 7.04
C THR A 91 16.19 16.88 5.70
N GLY A 92 17.48 16.98 5.43
CA GLY A 92 18.05 17.64 4.26
C GLY A 92 19.37 18.33 4.60
N GLY A 93 20.20 18.60 3.60
CA GLY A 93 21.53 19.17 3.82
C GLY A 93 21.52 20.56 4.47
N ALA A 94 22.68 21.02 4.95
CA ALA A 94 22.82 22.37 5.46
C ALA A 94 22.49 23.39 4.34
N GLY A 95 21.72 24.44 4.64
CA GLY A 95 21.29 25.44 3.65
C GLY A 95 20.01 25.12 2.84
N THR A 96 19.41 23.93 2.99
CA THR A 96 18.17 23.56 2.28
C THR A 96 16.91 24.28 2.79
N GLY A 97 16.93 24.81 4.02
CA GLY A 97 15.81 25.55 4.60
C GLY A 97 14.95 24.77 5.61
N LYS A 98 15.38 23.60 6.10
CA LYS A 98 14.67 22.77 7.09
C LYS A 98 14.08 23.54 8.28
N THR A 99 14.90 24.33 8.97
CA THR A 99 14.46 25.09 10.15
C THR A 99 13.37 26.10 9.79
N ILE A 100 13.48 26.74 8.61
CA ILE A 100 12.45 27.67 8.11
C ILE A 100 11.17 26.92 7.77
N LEU A 101 11.25 25.80 7.05
CA LEU A 101 10.09 24.98 6.73
C LEU A 101 9.39 24.46 7.99
N SER A 102 10.16 24.04 8.99
CA SER A 102 9.63 23.55 10.28
C SER A 102 8.85 24.64 11.01
N ALA A 103 9.41 25.85 11.09
CA ALA A 103 8.74 26.99 11.70
C ALA A 103 7.47 27.40 10.96
N LEU A 104 7.52 27.47 9.62
CA LEU A 104 6.35 27.78 8.79
C LEU A 104 5.27 26.70 8.92
N LEU A 105 5.65 25.42 8.92
CA LEU A 105 4.73 24.30 9.06
C LEU A 105 4.03 24.30 10.42
N CYS A 106 4.75 24.56 11.52
CA CYS A 106 4.14 24.77 12.84
C CYS A 106 3.08 25.88 12.79
N ARG A 107 3.43 27.04 12.21
CA ARG A 107 2.52 28.20 12.14
C ARG A 107 1.29 27.91 11.30
N VAL A 108 1.43 27.20 10.18
CA VAL A 108 0.27 26.75 9.37
C VAL A 108 -0.61 25.77 10.15
N LEU A 109 -0.01 24.80 10.87
CA LEU A 109 -0.76 23.86 11.71
C LEU A 109 -1.52 24.59 12.82
N HIS A 110 -0.92 25.59 13.45
CA HIS A 110 -1.58 26.43 14.46
C HIS A 110 -2.75 27.20 13.86
N LEU A 111 -2.57 27.84 12.70
CA LEU A 111 -3.63 28.58 12.01
C LEU A 111 -4.81 27.69 11.58
N LEU A 112 -4.53 26.46 11.15
CA LEU A 112 -5.56 25.48 10.78
C LEU A 112 -6.31 24.94 12.00
N ALA A 113 -5.68 24.90 13.18
CA ALA A 113 -6.28 24.38 14.41
C ALA A 113 -6.88 25.45 15.33
N GLY A 114 -6.54 26.73 15.11
CA GLY A 114 -6.92 27.84 15.99
C GLY A 114 -6.21 27.85 17.34
N GLN A 115 -5.17 27.03 17.54
CA GLN A 115 -4.41 26.92 18.78
C GLN A 115 -3.00 26.35 18.53
N GLU A 116 -2.08 26.49 19.48
CA GLU A 116 -0.70 26.00 19.35
C GLU A 116 -0.62 24.47 19.49
N ILE A 117 -0.81 23.72 18.40
CA ILE A 117 -0.80 22.25 18.42
C ILE A 117 0.55 21.61 18.09
N ALA A 118 1.53 22.39 17.60
CA ALA A 118 2.79 21.89 17.04
C ALA A 118 4.02 22.58 17.62
N VAL A 119 5.10 21.82 17.90
CA VAL A 119 6.37 22.33 18.44
C VAL A 119 7.56 21.85 17.62
N PRO A 120 8.49 22.74 17.21
CA PRO A 120 9.71 22.32 16.52
C PRO A 120 10.79 21.88 17.52
N LEU A 121 11.56 20.85 17.16
CA LEU A 121 12.70 20.32 17.89
C LEU A 121 13.88 20.13 16.92
N GLY A 122 14.95 20.91 17.09
CA GLY A 122 16.18 20.73 16.32
C GLY A 122 17.10 19.69 16.95
N ILE A 123 17.61 18.73 16.17
CA ILE A 123 18.56 17.73 16.68
C ILE A 123 19.87 18.36 17.18
N ASP A 124 20.19 19.59 16.76
CA ASP A 124 21.33 20.37 17.26
C ASP A 124 21.29 20.51 18.80
N ALA A 125 20.10 20.42 19.41
CA ALA A 125 19.92 20.41 20.86
C ALA A 125 20.53 19.19 21.56
N TYR A 126 20.87 18.15 20.79
CA TYR A 126 21.47 16.90 21.27
C TYR A 126 22.93 16.77 20.86
N HIS A 127 23.60 17.88 20.53
CA HIS A 127 25.06 17.86 20.52
C HIS A 127 25.59 17.48 21.91
N PHE A 128 26.73 16.79 21.98
CA PHE A 128 27.46 16.78 23.24
C PHE A 128 27.89 18.22 23.60
N PRO A 129 27.91 18.59 24.89
CA PRO A 129 28.36 19.91 25.31
C PRO A 129 29.77 20.22 24.81
N ASN A 130 30.05 21.49 24.54
CA ASN A 130 31.35 21.95 24.07
C ASN A 130 32.53 21.43 24.90
N ALA A 131 32.39 21.38 26.23
CA ALA A 131 33.40 20.82 27.15
C ALA A 131 33.72 19.33 26.88
N PHE A 132 32.72 18.55 26.47
CA PHE A 132 32.91 17.16 26.05
C PHE A 132 33.60 17.11 24.68
N LEU A 133 33.14 17.91 23.71
CA LEU A 133 33.71 17.94 22.36
C LEU A 133 35.18 18.39 22.32
N ASP A 134 35.60 19.20 23.29
CA ASP A 134 36.98 19.69 23.43
C ASP A 134 37.94 18.62 23.97
N THR A 135 37.41 17.55 24.59
CA THR A 135 38.20 16.50 25.28
C THR A 135 38.12 15.12 24.61
N HIS A 136 37.32 14.98 23.54
CA HIS A 136 37.09 13.71 22.85
C HIS A 136 37.45 13.83 21.36
N GLU A 137 37.85 12.71 20.77
CA GLU A 137 38.27 12.63 19.36
C GLU A 137 37.31 11.76 18.54
N SER A 138 37.35 11.92 17.21
CA SER A 138 36.47 11.19 16.29
C SER A 138 36.72 9.68 16.32
N PRO A 139 35.66 8.84 16.40
CA PRO A 139 35.78 7.38 16.31
C PRO A 139 35.90 6.86 14.86
N GLU A 140 35.87 7.75 13.86
CA GLU A 140 35.89 7.37 12.44
C GLU A 140 37.29 6.92 11.97
N GLN A 141 37.36 6.02 10.97
CA GLN A 141 38.64 5.53 10.43
C GLN A 141 39.42 6.66 9.75
N GLY A 142 40.56 7.05 10.34
CA GLY A 142 41.41 8.13 9.84
C GLY A 142 42.33 8.71 10.93
N PRO A 143 43.05 9.82 10.63
CA PRO A 143 43.80 10.55 11.64
C PRO A 143 42.85 11.06 12.74
N SER A 144 43.30 11.00 14.00
CA SER A 144 42.49 11.46 15.12
C SER A 144 42.23 12.96 15.03
N VAL A 145 40.96 13.36 15.01
CA VAL A 145 40.53 14.77 14.95
C VAL A 145 39.65 15.06 16.16
N PRO A 146 39.90 16.15 16.92
CA PRO A 146 39.04 16.55 18.02
C PRO A 146 37.59 16.78 17.56
N LEU A 147 36.62 16.25 18.31
CA LEU A 147 35.20 16.31 17.95
C LEU A 147 34.72 17.76 17.74
N ARG A 148 35.29 18.73 18.48
CA ARG A 148 34.98 20.15 18.31
C ARG A 148 35.21 20.67 16.88
N GLN A 149 36.23 20.16 16.18
CA GLN A 149 36.56 20.61 14.83
C GLN A 149 35.61 20.08 13.76
N ILE A 150 34.88 19.01 14.09
CA ILE A 150 33.88 18.37 13.24
C ILE A 150 32.46 18.51 13.80
N LYS A 151 32.23 19.50 14.66
CA LYS A 151 30.90 19.80 15.23
C LYS A 151 29.87 19.93 14.09
N GLY A 152 28.84 19.10 14.16
CA GLY A 152 27.84 18.92 13.09
C GLY A 152 27.90 17.54 12.44
N ARG A 153 28.98 16.77 12.61
CA ARG A 153 29.07 15.36 12.19
C ARG A 153 28.35 14.43 13.18
N PRO A 154 27.92 13.23 12.74
CA PRO A 154 27.15 12.28 13.56
C PRO A 154 27.76 11.96 14.92
N ALA A 155 29.09 11.81 15.00
CA ALA A 155 29.81 11.51 16.25
C ALA A 155 29.72 12.61 17.33
N THR A 156 29.23 13.80 16.96
CA THR A 156 29.12 14.94 17.89
C THR A 156 27.75 15.04 18.57
N PHE A 157 26.88 14.05 18.38
CA PHE A 157 25.52 14.00 18.93
C PHE A 157 25.35 12.87 19.95
N ASP A 158 24.62 13.16 21.03
CA ASP A 158 24.06 12.17 21.94
C ASP A 158 22.72 11.64 21.38
N VAL A 159 22.83 10.69 20.45
CA VAL A 159 21.68 10.08 19.78
C VAL A 159 20.85 9.23 20.75
N THR A 160 21.49 8.66 21.78
CA THR A 160 20.80 7.87 22.80
C THR A 160 19.84 8.75 23.61
N ALA A 161 20.27 9.96 23.99
CA ALA A 161 19.40 10.95 24.63
C ALA A 161 18.24 11.38 23.70
N LEU A 162 18.53 11.63 22.41
CA LEU A 162 17.50 11.95 21.42
C LEU A 162 16.43 10.85 21.35
N VAL A 163 16.83 9.58 21.20
CA VAL A 163 15.89 8.45 21.11
C VAL A 163 15.06 8.31 22.38
N ALA A 164 15.67 8.48 23.56
CA ALA A 164 14.95 8.43 24.83
C ALA A 164 13.86 9.50 24.90
N ASP A 165 14.17 10.72 24.48
CA ASP A 165 13.21 11.82 24.46
C ASP A 165 12.12 11.65 23.40
N LEU A 166 12.45 11.16 22.20
CA LEU A 166 11.44 10.84 21.19
C LEU A 166 10.46 9.77 21.69
N ARG A 167 10.94 8.71 22.34
CA ARG A 167 10.08 7.67 22.93
C ARG A 167 9.21 8.24 24.07
N ARG A 168 9.78 9.12 24.91
CA ARG A 168 9.04 9.81 25.97
C ARG A 168 7.91 10.68 25.41
N LEU A 169 8.15 11.38 24.30
CA LEU A 169 7.13 12.17 23.61
C LEU A 169 5.97 11.31 23.07
N GLN A 170 6.24 10.06 22.67
CA GLN A 170 5.20 9.13 22.21
C GLN A 170 4.36 8.56 23.37
N SER A 171 4.99 8.25 24.52
CA SER A 171 4.31 7.63 25.67
C SER A 171 3.57 8.63 26.56
N SER A 172 4.00 9.89 26.60
CA SER A 172 3.59 10.88 27.60
C SER A 172 2.76 12.01 27.01
N VAL A 173 1.58 11.67 26.46
CA VAL A 173 0.68 12.65 25.82
C VAL A 173 0.01 13.58 26.83
N ALA A 174 -0.29 13.08 28.03
CA ALA A 174 -1.04 13.79 29.07
C ALA A 174 -0.16 14.59 30.05
N SER A 175 1.17 14.59 29.88
CA SER A 175 2.10 15.26 30.79
C SER A 175 3.04 16.22 30.07
N GLU A 176 3.53 17.20 30.81
CA GLU A 176 4.61 18.07 30.35
C GLU A 176 5.89 17.27 30.11
N VAL A 177 6.59 17.56 29.00
CA VAL A 177 7.90 16.99 28.68
C VAL A 177 8.89 18.12 28.45
N ARG A 178 9.99 18.15 29.22
CA ARG A 178 11.08 19.11 29.10
C ARG A 178 12.19 18.54 28.23
N LEU A 179 12.61 19.27 27.20
CA LEU A 179 13.60 18.87 26.19
C LEU A 179 14.73 19.91 26.10
N PRO A 180 15.92 19.54 25.61
CA PRO A 180 17.00 20.50 25.39
C PRO A 180 16.71 21.45 24.21
N VAL A 181 17.37 22.62 24.21
CA VAL A 181 17.39 23.58 23.09
C VAL A 181 18.83 23.93 22.73
N TYR A 182 19.14 24.07 21.44
CA TYR A 182 20.42 24.61 21.01
C TYR A 182 20.43 26.14 21.07
N ASP A 183 21.25 26.71 21.96
CA ASP A 183 21.42 28.16 22.07
C ASP A 183 22.45 28.64 21.04
N ARG A 184 22.02 29.49 20.11
CA ARG A 184 22.89 30.03 19.04
C ARG A 184 23.82 31.15 19.49
N GLN A 185 23.59 31.77 20.65
CA GLN A 185 24.52 32.75 21.24
C GLN A 185 25.65 32.01 21.97
N ARG A 186 25.32 30.96 22.71
CA ARG A 186 26.30 30.11 23.42
C ARG A 186 26.98 29.10 22.51
N HIS A 187 26.35 28.78 21.37
CA HIS A 187 26.72 27.66 20.50
C HIS A 187 26.83 26.34 21.26
N ASP A 188 25.88 26.07 22.17
CA ASP A 188 25.84 24.88 23.05
C ASP A 188 24.39 24.47 23.39
N PRO A 189 24.12 23.19 23.72
CA PRO A 189 22.80 22.76 24.13
C PRO A 189 22.51 23.19 25.57
N VAL A 190 21.27 23.60 25.81
CA VAL A 190 20.75 23.98 27.12
C VAL A 190 19.69 22.94 27.52
N PRO A 191 19.95 22.12 28.56
CA PRO A 191 18.99 21.13 29.03
C PRO A 191 17.67 21.75 29.47
N GLU A 192 16.57 21.01 29.31
CA GLU A 192 15.22 21.33 29.82
C GLU A 192 14.64 22.70 29.40
N ALA A 193 15.19 23.34 28.37
CA ALA A 193 14.81 24.66 27.91
C ALA A 193 13.53 24.70 27.06
N LEU A 194 13.15 23.59 26.40
CA LEU A 194 11.92 23.48 25.61
C LEU A 194 10.85 22.76 26.42
N CYS A 195 9.67 23.36 26.52
CA CYS A 195 8.56 22.84 27.30
C CYS A 195 7.43 22.35 26.40
N VAL A 196 7.25 21.04 26.30
CA VAL A 196 6.17 20.43 25.51
C VAL A 196 4.97 20.15 26.40
N GLN A 197 3.97 21.02 26.31
CA GLN A 197 2.67 20.90 26.98
C GLN A 197 1.77 19.76 26.43
N PRO A 198 0.78 19.27 27.21
CA PRO A 198 -0.14 18.20 26.79
C PRO A 198 -0.96 18.53 25.52
N HIS A 199 -1.29 19.80 25.29
CA HIS A 199 -2.05 20.22 24.11
C HIS A 199 -1.22 20.23 22.81
N HIS A 200 0.11 20.18 22.91
CA HIS A 200 0.96 19.98 21.75
C HIS A 200 0.86 18.54 21.28
N ARG A 201 0.13 18.33 20.19
CA ARG A 201 -0.14 17.02 19.60
C ARG A 201 0.83 16.65 18.47
N ILE A 202 1.64 17.60 18.00
CA ILE A 202 2.58 17.41 16.89
C ILE A 202 3.97 17.91 17.30
N MET A 203 5.00 17.12 17.02
CA MET A 203 6.41 17.53 17.10
C MET A 203 7.01 17.52 15.71
N ILE A 204 7.69 18.60 15.34
CA ILE A 204 8.46 18.67 14.09
C ILE A 204 9.94 18.56 14.45
N VAL A 205 10.52 17.38 14.23
CA VAL A 205 11.92 17.08 14.53
C VAL A 205 12.75 17.39 13.29
N GLU A 206 13.64 18.37 13.37
CA GLU A 206 14.45 18.81 12.23
C GLU A 206 15.94 18.56 12.44
N GLY A 207 16.64 18.12 11.39
CA GLY A 207 18.06 17.77 11.53
C GLY A 207 18.72 17.29 10.25
N LEU A 208 20.03 17.10 10.30
CA LEU A 208 20.83 16.62 9.17
C LEU A 208 20.87 15.08 9.05
N HIS A 209 20.73 14.38 10.18
CA HIS A 209 21.12 12.97 10.31
C HIS A 209 19.95 12.00 10.52
N LEU A 210 18.70 12.47 10.42
CA LEU A 210 17.50 11.69 10.76
C LEU A 210 17.24 10.47 9.86
N LEU A 211 17.97 10.32 8.74
CA LEU A 211 17.84 9.19 7.80
C LEU A 211 19.04 8.25 7.80
N ARG A 212 20.01 8.48 8.68
CA ARG A 212 21.23 7.66 8.74
C ARG A 212 20.88 6.21 9.14
N PRO A 213 21.36 5.20 8.38
CA PRO A 213 20.99 3.80 8.60
C PRO A 213 21.72 3.16 9.79
N GLU A 214 22.72 3.82 10.37
CA GLU A 214 23.47 3.28 11.50
C GLU A 214 22.61 3.09 12.77
N PRO A 215 23.02 2.15 13.65
CA PRO A 215 22.39 1.98 14.96
C PRO A 215 22.26 3.31 15.73
N ASN A 216 21.23 3.44 16.56
CA ASN A 216 20.78 4.67 17.22
C ASN A 216 20.12 5.70 16.28
N TRP A 217 20.70 6.02 15.11
CA TRP A 217 20.04 6.91 14.15
C TRP A 217 18.84 6.24 13.48
N ALA A 218 18.96 4.95 13.16
CA ALA A 218 17.84 4.13 12.72
C ALA A 218 16.73 4.04 13.79
N ASP A 219 17.09 4.00 15.08
CA ASP A 219 16.12 4.04 16.18
C ASP A 219 15.42 5.40 16.27
N ALA A 220 16.15 6.50 16.10
CA ALA A 220 15.58 7.85 16.04
C ALA A 220 14.60 7.96 14.87
N ARG A 221 14.97 7.45 13.69
CA ARG A 221 14.10 7.36 12.51
C ARG A 221 12.85 6.53 12.77
N ALA A 222 12.97 5.40 13.47
CA ALA A 222 11.86 4.52 13.81
C ALA A 222 10.85 5.15 14.79
N CYS A 223 11.29 6.14 15.57
CA CYS A 223 10.38 6.92 16.42
C CYS A 223 9.54 7.93 15.62
N LEU A 224 9.94 8.30 14.40
CA LEU A 224 9.22 9.27 13.58
C LEU A 224 8.06 8.60 12.83
N ASP A 225 6.87 9.21 12.93
CA ASP A 225 5.66 8.74 12.23
C ASP A 225 5.70 9.05 10.73
N PHE A 226 6.44 10.10 10.34
CA PHE A 226 6.62 10.52 8.96
C PHE A 226 7.91 11.33 8.84
N CYS A 227 8.77 11.07 7.85
CA CYS A 227 10.02 11.78 7.66
C CYS A 227 10.16 12.30 6.22
N VAL A 228 10.40 13.61 6.10
CA VAL A 228 10.55 14.34 4.84
C VAL A 228 12.01 14.65 4.57
N LEU A 229 12.51 14.29 3.40
CA LEU A 229 13.82 14.72 2.89
C LEU A 229 13.66 15.94 1.98
N LEU A 230 14.34 17.03 2.30
CA LEU A 230 14.43 18.23 1.47
C LEU A 230 15.68 18.19 0.61
N GLU A 231 15.49 18.26 -0.70
CA GLU A 231 16.57 18.35 -1.66
C GLU A 231 16.63 19.72 -2.32
N LEU A 232 17.82 20.30 -2.33
CA LEU A 232 18.11 21.53 -3.05
C LEU A 232 19.46 21.33 -3.77
N PRO A 233 19.67 21.93 -4.96
CA PRO A 233 20.95 21.81 -5.67
C PRO A 233 22.13 22.18 -4.77
N LEU A 234 23.22 21.40 -4.84
CA LEU A 234 24.39 21.55 -3.97
C LEU A 234 24.97 22.97 -4.04
N GLU A 235 25.05 23.53 -5.23
CA GLU A 235 25.55 24.90 -5.45
C GLU A 235 24.74 25.96 -4.72
N VAL A 236 23.42 25.77 -4.61
CA VAL A 236 22.55 26.68 -3.88
C VAL A 236 22.77 26.52 -2.38
N CYS A 237 22.88 25.29 -1.89
CA CYS A 237 23.19 25.00 -0.49
C CYS A 237 24.53 25.62 -0.08
N ARG A 238 25.57 25.41 -0.89
CA ARG A 238 26.92 25.98 -0.69
C ARG A 238 26.86 27.50 -0.67
N ARG A 239 26.25 28.14 -1.67
CA ARG A 239 26.11 29.60 -1.71
C ARG A 239 25.45 30.13 -0.44
N ARG A 240 24.31 29.56 -0.03
CA ARG A 240 23.57 29.99 1.17
C ARG A 240 24.41 29.84 2.45
N LEU A 241 25.14 28.73 2.58
CA LEU A 241 26.02 28.49 3.73
C LEU A 241 27.19 29.46 3.78
N VAL A 242 27.84 29.68 2.64
CA VAL A 242 28.96 30.61 2.50
C VAL A 242 28.51 32.02 2.85
N THR A 243 27.43 32.51 2.24
CA THR A 243 26.86 33.83 2.53
C THR A 243 26.52 33.99 4.01
N ARG A 244 25.90 32.98 4.63
CA ARG A 244 25.56 33.02 6.07
C ARG A 244 26.79 33.05 6.96
N LYS A 245 27.83 32.27 6.65
CA LYS A 245 29.05 32.18 7.47
C LYS A 245 29.92 33.45 7.35
N ILE A 246 29.96 34.05 6.16
CA ILE A 246 30.61 35.36 5.94
C ILE A 246 29.85 36.47 6.68
N ALA A 247 28.50 36.48 6.59
CA ALA A 247 27.69 37.44 7.35
C ALA A 247 27.87 37.30 8.88
N GLY A 248 28.19 36.09 9.35
CA GLY A 248 28.59 35.80 10.73
C GLY A 248 30.05 36.09 11.07
N GLY A 249 30.80 36.79 10.20
CA GLY A 249 32.15 37.28 10.48
C GLY A 249 33.31 36.31 10.18
N ARG A 250 33.08 35.16 9.53
CA ARG A 250 34.16 34.22 9.16
C ARG A 250 34.85 34.61 7.85
N LEU A 251 36.16 34.39 7.77
CA LEU A 251 36.95 34.61 6.56
C LEU A 251 36.56 33.62 5.45
N PRO A 252 36.48 34.04 4.17
CA PRO A 252 36.03 33.19 3.07
C PRO A 252 36.79 31.86 2.92
N ALA A 253 38.13 31.87 3.10
CA ALA A 253 38.96 30.67 2.97
C ALA A 253 38.64 29.61 4.04
N ASP A 254 38.36 30.03 5.27
CA ASP A 254 38.01 29.13 6.38
C ASP A 254 36.60 28.54 6.21
N VAL A 255 35.72 29.26 5.51
CA VAL A 255 34.35 28.84 5.21
C VAL A 255 34.35 27.72 4.17
N ASP A 256 35.16 27.84 3.11
CA ASP A 256 35.30 26.81 2.08
C ASP A 256 35.93 25.52 2.64
N ALA A 257 37.04 25.64 3.40
CA ALA A 257 37.68 24.48 4.01
C ALA A 257 36.75 23.75 5.00
N HIS A 258 35.93 24.49 5.75
CA HIS A 258 34.94 23.89 6.64
C HIS A 258 33.79 23.23 5.86
N PHE A 259 33.32 23.83 4.76
CA PHE A 259 32.27 23.24 3.93
C PHE A 259 32.71 21.87 3.39
N GLU A 260 33.90 21.77 2.81
CA GLU A 260 34.43 20.51 2.28
C GLU A 260 34.62 19.45 3.38
N ARG A 261 35.02 19.87 4.59
CA ARG A 261 35.31 18.93 5.69
C ARG A 261 34.07 18.44 6.45
N VAL A 262 33.03 19.27 6.57
CA VAL A 262 31.89 19.03 7.48
C VAL A 262 30.55 18.99 6.75
N ASP A 263 30.26 20.01 5.96
CA ASP A 263 28.94 20.18 5.35
C ASP A 263 28.77 19.22 4.13
N ARG A 264 29.79 19.12 3.28
CA ARG A 264 29.76 18.34 2.04
C ARG A 264 29.56 16.83 2.27
N PRO A 265 30.29 16.15 3.17
CA PRO A 265 30.08 14.72 3.40
C PRO A 265 28.63 14.39 3.81
N THR A 266 28.04 15.23 4.65
CA THR A 266 26.63 15.08 5.09
C THR A 266 25.64 15.33 3.94
N LEU A 267 25.93 16.31 3.07
CA LEU A 267 25.14 16.58 1.87
C LEU A 267 25.22 15.44 0.85
N ASP A 268 26.39 14.85 0.68
CA ASP A 268 26.62 13.72 -0.24
C ASP A 268 25.96 12.45 0.31
N GLU A 269 26.04 12.20 1.62
CA GLU A 269 25.36 11.09 2.29
C GLU A 269 23.83 11.13 2.10
N LEU A 270 23.20 12.30 2.23
CA LEU A 270 21.76 12.44 2.01
C LEU A 270 21.33 12.21 0.55
N ARG A 271 22.28 12.20 -0.39
CA ARG A 271 22.06 11.85 -1.80
C ARG A 271 22.29 10.36 -2.09
N ASP A 272 22.87 9.62 -1.14
CA ASP A 272 23.03 8.18 -1.26
C ASP A 272 21.65 7.51 -1.42
N PRO A 273 21.44 6.64 -2.43
CA PRO A 273 20.15 5.99 -2.65
C PRO A 273 19.62 5.23 -1.43
N ALA A 274 20.48 4.61 -0.62
CA ALA A 274 20.07 3.86 0.57
C ALA A 274 19.56 4.80 1.68
N VAL A 275 20.24 5.93 1.90
CA VAL A 275 19.81 6.95 2.87
C VAL A 275 18.55 7.66 2.39
N ARG A 276 18.50 8.01 1.10
CA ARG A 276 17.32 8.60 0.45
C ARG A 276 16.08 7.72 0.62
N ALA A 277 16.24 6.40 0.50
CA ALA A 277 15.15 5.43 0.63
C ALA A 277 14.56 5.32 2.05
N CYS A 278 15.25 5.83 3.07
CA CYS A 278 14.73 5.90 4.43
C CYS A 278 13.69 7.02 4.62
N ALA A 279 13.59 7.98 3.70
CA ALA A 279 12.57 9.02 3.71
C ALA A 279 11.18 8.47 3.35
N ASP A 280 10.12 8.99 3.97
CA ASP A 280 8.74 8.67 3.55
C ASP A 280 8.30 9.56 2.37
N LEU A 281 8.90 10.74 2.26
CA LEU A 281 8.66 11.71 1.19
C LEU A 281 9.95 12.49 0.91
N VAL A 282 10.35 12.56 -0.35
CA VAL A 282 11.41 13.44 -0.83
C VAL A 282 10.77 14.63 -1.54
N ILE A 283 11.12 15.84 -1.11
CA ILE A 283 10.67 17.10 -1.69
C ILE A 283 11.85 17.74 -2.39
N GLN A 284 11.75 17.84 -3.72
CA GLN A 284 12.75 18.50 -4.56
C GLN A 284 12.39 19.98 -4.66
N LEU A 285 13.32 20.83 -4.24
CA LEU A 285 13.20 22.27 -4.23
C LEU A 285 14.04 22.90 -5.33
N ARG A 286 13.61 24.06 -5.81
CA ARG A 286 14.36 24.94 -6.70
C ARG A 286 14.45 26.34 -6.11
N GLU A 287 15.54 27.04 -6.37
CA GLU A 287 15.65 28.47 -6.08
C GLU A 287 15.38 29.27 -7.35
N GLN A 288 14.55 30.30 -7.27
CA GLN A 288 14.30 31.25 -8.35
C GLN A 288 14.75 32.67 -7.93
N PRO A 289 15.47 33.39 -8.81
CA PRO A 289 15.76 34.82 -8.61
C PRO A 289 14.48 35.64 -8.70
N ASP A 290 14.29 36.60 -7.81
CA ASP A 290 13.08 37.43 -7.76
C ASP A 290 13.40 38.91 -8.02
N GLY A 291 13.71 39.26 -9.28
CA GLY A 291 13.64 40.64 -9.80
C GLY A 291 14.32 41.78 -9.01
N GLY A 292 15.30 41.51 -8.14
CA GLY A 292 15.94 42.48 -7.25
C GLY A 292 15.80 42.21 -5.74
N ALA A 293 14.96 41.24 -5.35
CA ALA A 293 14.79 40.74 -3.98
C ALA A 293 15.62 39.47 -3.70
N ALA A 294 15.69 39.06 -2.43
CA ALA A 294 16.34 37.82 -2.04
C ALA A 294 15.69 36.61 -2.74
N PRO A 295 16.50 35.66 -3.26
CA PRO A 295 15.97 34.54 -4.04
C PRO A 295 15.09 33.61 -3.21
N ARG A 296 14.04 33.06 -3.84
CA ARG A 296 12.97 32.29 -3.17
C ARG A 296 13.02 30.81 -3.52
N THR A 297 12.51 29.98 -2.62
CA THR A 297 12.50 28.51 -2.78
C THR A 297 11.11 28.01 -3.14
N TYR A 298 11.00 27.24 -4.22
CA TYR A 298 9.75 26.68 -4.71
C TYR A 298 9.82 25.16 -4.83
N LEU A 299 8.66 24.51 -4.78
CA LEU A 299 8.55 23.10 -5.13
C LEU A 299 8.94 22.91 -6.60
N ARG A 300 9.84 21.97 -6.87
CA ARG A 300 10.18 21.49 -8.21
C ARG A 300 9.49 20.17 -8.52
N GLY A 301 9.41 19.30 -7.53
CA GLY A 301 8.82 17.96 -7.64
C GLY A 301 8.86 17.26 -6.28
N CYS A 302 8.27 16.08 -6.22
CA CYS A 302 8.36 15.24 -5.03
C CYS A 302 8.27 13.76 -5.40
N GLU A 303 8.92 12.94 -4.60
CA GLU A 303 8.88 11.48 -4.67
C GLU A 303 8.40 11.01 -3.31
N ARG A 304 7.16 10.53 -3.21
CA ARG A 304 6.81 9.71 -2.04
C ARG A 304 7.60 8.42 -2.16
N ARG A 305 8.04 7.84 -1.05
CA ARG A 305 8.52 6.46 -1.04
C ARG A 305 7.46 5.61 -1.76
N ALA A 306 7.77 5.20 -2.99
CA ALA A 306 7.03 4.16 -3.65
C ALA A 306 7.29 2.92 -2.80
N ASP A 307 6.24 2.45 -2.13
CA ASP A 307 5.81 1.07 -2.25
C ASP A 307 6.98 0.11 -2.48
N VAL A 308 7.49 -0.51 -1.41
CA VAL A 308 8.59 -1.49 -1.48
C VAL A 308 8.33 -2.45 -2.64
N VAL A 309 9.19 -2.40 -3.66
CA VAL A 309 9.23 -3.41 -4.72
C VAL A 309 9.92 -4.62 -4.10
N GLU A 310 9.13 -5.52 -3.52
CA GLU A 310 9.65 -6.79 -3.01
C GLU A 310 9.81 -7.77 -4.16
N SER A 311 10.97 -8.44 -4.22
CA SER A 311 11.16 -9.62 -5.05
C SER A 311 10.37 -10.78 -4.45
N ALA A 312 9.43 -11.33 -5.22
CA ALA A 312 8.69 -12.51 -4.81
C ALA A 312 9.47 -13.78 -5.15
N GLU A 313 9.63 -14.67 -4.17
CA GLU A 313 10.19 -16.01 -4.37
C GLU A 313 9.14 -17.07 -4.03
N LEU A 314 9.11 -18.15 -4.81
CA LEU A 314 8.24 -19.29 -4.52
C LEU A 314 8.85 -20.07 -3.37
N ARG A 315 8.08 -20.26 -2.29
CA ARG A 315 8.50 -21.14 -1.21
C ARG A 315 8.22 -22.60 -1.59
N GLU A 316 9.19 -23.47 -1.36
CA GLU A 316 8.95 -24.91 -1.39
C GLU A 316 8.01 -25.30 -0.25
N ILE A 317 6.93 -26.02 -0.59
CA ILE A 317 5.95 -26.50 0.36
C ILE A 317 6.21 -28.00 0.58
N PRO A 318 6.62 -28.44 1.79
CA PRO A 318 6.85 -29.84 2.05
C PRO A 318 5.56 -30.66 1.90
N PRO A 319 5.60 -31.86 1.27
CA PRO A 319 4.44 -32.72 1.12
C PRO A 319 3.73 -32.98 2.45
N GLY A 320 2.39 -32.91 2.45
CA GLY A 320 1.55 -33.16 3.62
C GLY A 320 1.38 -31.98 4.59
N THR A 321 2.11 -30.87 4.39
CA THR A 321 1.97 -29.65 5.22
C THR A 321 0.67 -28.90 4.95
N VAL A 322 0.26 -28.86 3.68
CA VAL A 322 -0.96 -28.20 3.21
C VAL A 322 -1.95 -29.27 2.77
N ARG A 323 -3.16 -29.25 3.35
CA ARG A 323 -4.29 -30.09 2.93
C ARG A 323 -5.47 -29.19 2.60
N LEU A 324 -5.91 -29.26 1.37
CA LEU A 324 -7.00 -28.43 0.84
C LEU A 324 -8.25 -29.27 0.60
N LEU A 325 -9.41 -28.66 0.84
CA LEU A 325 -10.72 -29.15 0.40
C LEU A 325 -11.34 -28.08 -0.50
N ALA A 326 -11.60 -28.41 -1.77
CA ALA A 326 -12.35 -27.56 -2.68
C ALA A 326 -13.78 -28.07 -2.82
N VAL A 327 -14.73 -27.17 -2.98
CA VAL A 327 -16.13 -27.47 -3.27
C VAL A 327 -16.51 -26.81 -4.58
N GLY A 328 -16.79 -27.63 -5.59
CA GLY A 328 -17.16 -27.19 -6.94
C GLY A 328 -18.52 -27.74 -7.34
N LEU A 329 -19.59 -26.98 -7.05
CA LEU A 329 -20.97 -27.48 -7.16
C LEU A 329 -21.49 -27.55 -8.60
N ASN A 330 -20.87 -26.87 -9.57
CA ASN A 330 -21.38 -26.80 -10.94
C ASN A 330 -20.30 -27.16 -11.99
N PRO A 331 -19.84 -28.43 -12.04
CA PRO A 331 -18.86 -28.89 -13.01
C PRO A 331 -19.38 -28.79 -14.45
N ALA A 332 -18.44 -28.79 -15.39
CA ALA A 332 -18.76 -28.84 -16.80
C ALA A 332 -17.70 -29.63 -17.57
N LEU A 333 -18.13 -30.39 -18.57
CA LEU A 333 -17.21 -30.94 -19.56
C LEU A 333 -16.83 -29.82 -20.53
N GLN A 334 -15.57 -29.39 -20.48
CA GLN A 334 -15.10 -28.26 -21.26
C GLN A 334 -14.66 -28.71 -22.65
N LYS A 335 -15.11 -28.01 -23.70
CA LYS A 335 -14.67 -28.22 -25.08
C LYS A 335 -14.09 -26.91 -25.61
N THR A 336 -12.79 -26.88 -25.86
CA THR A 336 -12.13 -25.74 -26.49
C THR A 336 -11.96 -26.02 -27.98
N LEU A 337 -12.62 -25.23 -28.81
CA LEU A 337 -12.60 -25.32 -30.27
C LEU A 337 -11.78 -24.16 -30.83
N VAL A 338 -10.73 -24.48 -31.58
CA VAL A 338 -9.86 -23.47 -32.20
C VAL A 338 -10.23 -23.31 -33.67
N TYR A 339 -10.41 -22.07 -34.09
CA TYR A 339 -10.71 -21.69 -35.47
C TYR A 339 -9.64 -20.73 -35.98
N ASP A 340 -9.27 -20.84 -37.25
CA ASP A 340 -8.44 -19.82 -37.89
C ASP A 340 -9.20 -18.49 -38.01
N ARG A 341 -10.51 -18.57 -38.24
CA ARG A 341 -11.44 -17.44 -38.24
C ARG A 341 -12.84 -17.95 -37.89
N TRP A 342 -13.51 -17.31 -36.94
CA TRP A 342 -14.87 -17.65 -36.54
C TRP A 342 -15.87 -16.60 -37.04
N GLU A 343 -16.92 -17.06 -37.73
CA GLU A 343 -17.92 -16.19 -38.36
C GLU A 343 -19.33 -16.53 -37.88
N ARG A 344 -19.95 -15.56 -37.20
CA ARG A 344 -21.35 -15.65 -36.78
C ARG A 344 -22.27 -15.81 -37.98
N GLY A 345 -23.21 -16.76 -37.90
CA GLY A 345 -24.21 -17.03 -38.94
C GLY A 345 -23.71 -17.92 -40.09
N GLN A 346 -22.46 -18.39 -40.05
CA GLN A 346 -21.87 -19.29 -41.03
C GLN A 346 -21.62 -20.69 -40.46
N VAL A 347 -21.34 -21.66 -41.34
CA VAL A 347 -20.82 -22.97 -40.94
C VAL A 347 -19.32 -22.83 -40.66
N ASN A 348 -18.93 -23.09 -39.42
CA ASN A 348 -17.54 -22.99 -38.98
C ASN A 348 -16.96 -24.39 -38.74
N ARG A 349 -15.75 -24.66 -39.24
CA ARG A 349 -15.03 -25.93 -39.01
C ARG A 349 -13.81 -25.67 -38.12
N ALA A 350 -13.78 -26.30 -36.94
CA ALA A 350 -12.66 -26.14 -36.02
C ALA A 350 -11.45 -26.89 -36.57
N ARG A 351 -10.26 -26.28 -36.47
CA ARG A 351 -8.99 -26.94 -36.80
C ARG A 351 -8.56 -27.92 -35.71
N GLU A 352 -8.94 -27.62 -34.48
CA GLU A 352 -8.55 -28.37 -33.29
C GLU A 352 -9.68 -28.36 -32.27
N VAL A 353 -9.83 -29.47 -31.55
CA VAL A 353 -10.72 -29.59 -30.39
C VAL A 353 -9.96 -30.20 -29.23
N LEU A 354 -10.02 -29.54 -28.08
CA LEU A 354 -9.58 -30.09 -26.81
C LEU A 354 -10.78 -30.30 -25.91
N VAL A 355 -10.91 -31.51 -25.36
CA VAL A 355 -11.86 -31.77 -24.26
C VAL A 355 -11.07 -31.75 -22.96
N SER A 356 -11.46 -30.88 -22.03
CA SER A 356 -10.81 -30.69 -20.74
C SER A 356 -11.82 -30.66 -19.59
N VAL A 357 -11.30 -30.56 -18.37
CA VAL A 357 -12.11 -30.34 -17.17
C VAL A 357 -12.54 -28.87 -17.12
N GLY A 358 -13.82 -28.63 -16.79
CA GLY A 358 -14.40 -27.30 -16.59
C GLY A 358 -15.16 -27.19 -15.27
N GLY A 359 -15.41 -25.95 -14.86
CA GLY A 359 -15.97 -25.59 -13.55
C GLY A 359 -14.90 -25.07 -12.60
N LYS A 360 -15.21 -23.99 -11.87
CA LYS A 360 -14.22 -23.27 -11.05
C LYS A 360 -13.53 -24.17 -10.02
N GLY A 361 -14.30 -24.95 -9.26
CA GLY A 361 -13.73 -25.85 -8.24
C GLY A 361 -12.89 -26.98 -8.82
N GLN A 362 -13.27 -27.47 -10.01
CA GLN A 362 -12.54 -28.49 -10.74
C GLN A 362 -11.20 -27.95 -11.28
N GLN A 363 -11.23 -26.76 -11.89
CA GLN A 363 -10.03 -26.06 -12.38
C GLN A 363 -9.09 -25.67 -11.23
N PHE A 364 -9.64 -25.16 -10.13
CA PHE A 364 -8.89 -24.90 -8.88
C PHE A 364 -8.18 -26.16 -8.39
N SER A 365 -8.88 -27.30 -8.39
CA SER A 365 -8.32 -28.57 -7.89
C SER A 365 -7.23 -29.13 -8.80
N ARG A 366 -7.40 -28.99 -10.12
CA ARG A 366 -6.36 -29.35 -11.07
C ARG A 366 -5.11 -28.47 -10.88
N ALA A 367 -5.28 -27.16 -10.78
CA ALA A 367 -4.19 -26.21 -10.55
C ALA A 367 -3.44 -26.48 -9.23
N ALA A 368 -4.17 -26.82 -8.15
CA ALA A 368 -3.55 -27.21 -6.88
C ALA A 368 -2.73 -28.50 -7.03
N SER A 369 -3.23 -29.49 -7.77
CA SER A 369 -2.51 -30.75 -7.99
C SER A 369 -1.22 -30.58 -8.80
N ARG A 370 -1.15 -29.56 -9.68
CA ARG A 370 0.09 -29.18 -10.38
C ARG A 370 1.15 -28.58 -9.46
N LEU A 371 0.72 -27.87 -8.41
CA LEU A 371 1.65 -27.31 -7.41
C LEU A 371 2.22 -28.41 -6.52
N ILE A 372 1.36 -29.24 -5.92
CA ILE A 372 1.75 -30.39 -5.09
C ILE A 372 0.75 -31.52 -5.32
N PRO A 373 1.20 -32.66 -5.88
CA PRO A 373 0.37 -33.84 -6.02
C PRO A 373 -0.20 -34.31 -4.66
N GLY A 374 -1.50 -34.62 -4.63
CA GLY A 374 -2.16 -35.18 -3.46
C GLY A 374 -2.53 -34.18 -2.34
N MET A 375 -2.31 -32.87 -2.52
CA MET A 375 -2.67 -31.88 -1.49
C MET A 375 -4.17 -31.59 -1.38
N ILE A 376 -4.93 -31.86 -2.44
CA ILE A 376 -6.30 -31.38 -2.63
C ILE A 376 -7.30 -32.54 -2.69
N THR A 377 -8.45 -32.35 -2.05
CA THR A 377 -9.66 -33.15 -2.28
C THR A 377 -10.77 -32.25 -2.82
N LEU A 378 -11.50 -32.71 -3.83
CA LEU A 378 -12.61 -32.01 -4.46
C LEU A 378 -13.95 -32.65 -4.12
N ALA A 379 -14.89 -31.87 -3.56
CA ALA A 379 -16.29 -32.25 -3.39
C ALA A 379 -17.14 -31.70 -4.54
N GLN A 380 -17.92 -32.56 -5.20
CA GLN A 380 -18.69 -32.20 -6.39
C GLN A 380 -19.87 -33.13 -6.68
N PHE A 381 -20.72 -32.70 -7.61
CA PHE A 381 -21.76 -33.50 -8.25
C PHE A 381 -21.31 -33.95 -9.63
N LEU A 382 -21.53 -35.21 -10.01
CA LEU A 382 -21.31 -35.67 -11.39
C LEU A 382 -22.46 -36.58 -11.82
N GLY A 383 -22.90 -36.48 -13.07
CA GLY A 383 -23.99 -37.30 -13.58
C GLY A 383 -23.84 -37.60 -15.06
N GLY A 384 -24.35 -38.75 -15.46
CA GLY A 384 -24.30 -39.27 -16.82
C GLY A 384 -22.88 -39.52 -17.36
N GLU A 385 -22.76 -39.59 -18.69
CA GLU A 385 -21.50 -39.93 -19.37
C GLU A 385 -20.48 -38.78 -19.30
N ASN A 386 -20.94 -37.52 -19.35
CA ASN A 386 -20.07 -36.36 -19.18
C ASN A 386 -19.49 -36.36 -17.77
N GLY A 387 -20.30 -36.70 -16.76
CA GLY A 387 -19.85 -36.87 -15.39
C GLY A 387 -18.78 -37.96 -15.27
N ALA A 388 -19.03 -39.15 -15.84
CA ALA A 388 -18.06 -40.25 -15.84
C ALA A 388 -16.76 -39.91 -16.59
N ARG A 389 -16.81 -39.08 -17.62
CA ARG A 389 -15.62 -38.58 -18.31
C ARG A 389 -14.82 -37.60 -17.46
N LEU A 390 -15.47 -36.66 -16.78
CA LEU A 390 -14.81 -35.73 -15.86
C LEU A 390 -14.15 -36.44 -14.69
N ASP A 391 -14.83 -37.43 -14.10
CA ASP A 391 -14.30 -38.22 -12.98
C ASP A 391 -12.96 -38.89 -13.34
N ARG A 392 -12.87 -39.47 -14.54
CA ARG A 392 -11.62 -40.04 -15.08
C ARG A 392 -10.54 -38.98 -15.27
N MET A 393 -10.85 -37.87 -15.92
CA MET A 393 -9.87 -36.80 -16.20
C MET A 393 -9.31 -36.16 -14.92
N LEU A 394 -10.14 -36.00 -13.89
CA LEU A 394 -9.72 -35.51 -12.57
C LEU A 394 -8.83 -36.54 -11.85
N THR A 395 -9.18 -37.83 -11.92
CA THR A 395 -8.37 -38.93 -11.38
C THR A 395 -7.00 -38.98 -12.05
N ASP A 396 -6.96 -38.90 -13.38
CA ASP A 396 -5.72 -38.89 -14.17
C ASP A 396 -4.84 -37.66 -13.86
N SER A 397 -5.47 -36.56 -13.42
CA SER A 397 -4.77 -35.34 -12.97
C SER A 397 -4.31 -35.41 -11.50
N GLY A 398 -4.50 -36.54 -10.82
CA GLY A 398 -4.11 -36.73 -9.42
C GLY A 398 -5.03 -36.05 -8.39
N VAL A 399 -6.23 -35.63 -8.79
CA VAL A 399 -7.20 -35.00 -7.88
C VAL A 399 -7.97 -36.08 -7.12
N LYS A 400 -7.93 -36.05 -5.79
CA LYS A 400 -8.79 -36.89 -4.95
C LYS A 400 -10.22 -36.31 -4.94
N GLN A 401 -11.23 -37.16 -5.02
CA GLN A 401 -12.62 -36.73 -5.23
C GLN A 401 -13.58 -37.27 -4.17
N ILE A 402 -14.60 -36.46 -3.84
CA ILE A 402 -15.81 -36.83 -3.12
C ILE A 402 -16.96 -36.52 -4.07
N THR A 403 -17.41 -37.54 -4.79
CA THR A 403 -18.43 -37.39 -5.83
C THR A 403 -19.77 -37.89 -5.31
N VAL A 404 -20.81 -37.08 -5.50
CA VAL A 404 -22.21 -37.52 -5.42
C VAL A 404 -22.75 -37.64 -6.83
N ALA A 405 -23.26 -38.83 -7.15
CA ALA A 405 -23.88 -39.08 -8.46
C ALA A 405 -25.22 -38.35 -8.56
N THR A 406 -25.46 -37.68 -9.68
CA THR A 406 -26.73 -36.99 -9.96
C THR A 406 -27.55 -37.71 -11.01
N SER A 407 -28.87 -37.58 -10.89
CA SER A 407 -29.83 -38.04 -11.90
C SER A 407 -29.73 -37.27 -13.22
N GLY A 408 -29.40 -35.99 -13.17
CA GLY A 408 -29.16 -35.14 -14.34
C GLY A 408 -27.74 -35.27 -14.89
N GLU A 409 -27.61 -35.11 -16.21
CA GLU A 409 -26.32 -35.14 -16.92
C GLU A 409 -25.47 -33.91 -16.57
N THR A 410 -24.16 -34.09 -16.38
CA THR A 410 -23.25 -32.97 -16.22
C THR A 410 -23.16 -32.16 -17.53
N ARG A 411 -23.38 -30.85 -17.44
CA ARG A 411 -23.41 -29.95 -18.62
C ARG A 411 -22.09 -29.89 -19.38
N SER A 412 -22.15 -29.44 -20.63
CA SER A 412 -20.96 -29.04 -21.38
C SER A 412 -20.80 -27.51 -21.42
N CYS A 413 -19.55 -27.07 -21.44
CA CYS A 413 -19.18 -25.69 -21.80
C CYS A 413 -18.31 -25.73 -23.05
N ILE A 414 -18.54 -24.81 -23.98
CA ILE A 414 -17.78 -24.72 -25.23
C ILE A 414 -17.10 -23.35 -25.28
N THR A 415 -15.79 -23.35 -25.45
CA THR A 415 -15.01 -22.15 -25.72
C THR A 415 -14.57 -22.16 -27.16
N VAL A 416 -14.89 -21.08 -27.86
CA VAL A 416 -14.45 -20.82 -29.23
C VAL A 416 -13.28 -19.86 -29.16
N ILE A 417 -12.14 -20.25 -29.72
CA ILE A 417 -10.96 -19.41 -29.89
C ILE A 417 -10.87 -19.02 -31.37
N ASP A 418 -10.95 -17.71 -31.66
CA ASP A 418 -10.72 -17.16 -33.00
C ASP A 418 -9.27 -16.67 -33.10
N ALA A 419 -8.42 -17.45 -33.77
CA ALA A 419 -7.00 -17.14 -33.88
C ALA A 419 -6.70 -15.88 -34.72
N ALA A 420 -7.56 -15.52 -35.68
CA ALA A 420 -7.38 -14.31 -36.48
C ALA A 420 -7.67 -13.03 -35.69
N ARG A 421 -8.60 -13.09 -34.73
CA ARG A 421 -8.98 -11.95 -33.89
C ARG A 421 -8.27 -11.92 -32.54
N GLY A 422 -7.81 -13.06 -32.05
CA GLY A 422 -7.26 -13.21 -30.70
C GLY A 422 -8.31 -13.08 -29.60
N ASP A 423 -9.60 -13.25 -29.92
CA ASP A 423 -10.69 -13.23 -28.94
C ASP A 423 -11.29 -14.62 -28.68
N THR A 424 -11.99 -14.73 -27.55
CA THR A 424 -12.60 -15.96 -27.07
C THR A 424 -14.09 -15.77 -26.81
N THR A 425 -14.92 -16.72 -27.23
CA THR A 425 -16.36 -16.75 -26.95
C THR A 425 -16.74 -18.00 -26.16
N GLU A 426 -17.50 -17.84 -25.07
CA GLU A 426 -18.00 -18.97 -24.27
C GLU A 426 -19.48 -19.23 -24.55
N LEU A 427 -19.81 -20.49 -24.82
CA LEU A 427 -21.17 -21.02 -24.96
C LEU A 427 -21.42 -22.02 -23.85
N ILE A 428 -22.39 -21.73 -23.00
CA ILE A 428 -22.60 -22.44 -21.74
C ILE A 428 -23.95 -23.16 -21.80
N GLU A 429 -23.95 -24.49 -21.66
CA GLU A 429 -25.19 -25.25 -21.51
C GLU A 429 -25.79 -25.04 -20.11
N PRO A 430 -27.13 -25.10 -19.98
CA PRO A 430 -27.78 -25.08 -18.68
C PRO A 430 -27.43 -26.33 -17.87
N SER A 431 -27.26 -26.18 -16.56
CA SER A 431 -27.07 -27.31 -15.64
C SER A 431 -28.42 -27.98 -15.34
N SER A 432 -28.42 -29.31 -15.25
CA SER A 432 -29.58 -30.02 -14.67
C SER A 432 -29.77 -29.66 -13.19
N PRO A 433 -31.03 -29.65 -12.69
CA PRO A 433 -31.30 -29.40 -11.29
C PRO A 433 -30.76 -30.55 -10.42
N ILE A 434 -30.16 -30.20 -9.30
CA ILE A 434 -29.73 -31.13 -8.25
C ILE A 434 -30.93 -31.45 -7.35
N LEU A 435 -31.15 -32.72 -7.07
CA LEU A 435 -32.23 -33.16 -6.19
C LEU A 435 -31.86 -32.89 -4.72
N PRO A 436 -32.84 -32.60 -3.83
CA PRO A 436 -32.56 -32.30 -2.42
C PRO A 436 -31.73 -33.38 -1.71
N GLY A 437 -32.00 -34.66 -1.96
CA GLY A 437 -31.23 -35.76 -1.36
C GLY A 437 -29.79 -35.86 -1.89
N GLU A 438 -29.55 -35.49 -3.15
CA GLU A 438 -28.19 -35.40 -3.71
C GLU A 438 -27.42 -34.26 -3.01
N ALA A 439 -28.05 -33.09 -2.87
CA ALA A 439 -27.47 -31.94 -2.19
C ALA A 439 -27.14 -32.23 -0.72
N GLU A 440 -28.08 -32.80 0.03
CA GLU A 440 -27.88 -33.19 1.43
C GLU A 440 -26.75 -34.21 1.59
N GLN A 441 -26.66 -35.18 0.69
CA GLN A 441 -25.60 -36.19 0.72
C GLN A 441 -24.21 -35.56 0.53
N LEU A 442 -24.04 -34.64 -0.42
CA LEU A 442 -22.75 -33.99 -0.64
C LEU A 442 -22.40 -33.08 0.54
N LEU A 443 -23.37 -32.33 1.06
CA LEU A 443 -23.18 -31.47 2.22
C LEU A 443 -22.68 -32.28 3.42
N THR A 444 -23.38 -33.37 3.75
CA THR A 444 -23.05 -34.25 4.88
C THR A 444 -21.63 -34.81 4.76
N ARG A 445 -21.28 -35.39 3.60
CA ARG A 445 -19.93 -35.93 3.36
C ARG A 445 -18.83 -34.88 3.47
N THR A 446 -19.12 -33.65 3.04
CA THR A 446 -18.17 -32.53 3.11
C THR A 446 -17.99 -32.06 4.56
N LEU A 447 -19.08 -31.95 5.32
CA LEU A 447 -19.06 -31.63 6.75
C LEU A 447 -18.31 -32.68 7.58
N ASP A 448 -18.50 -33.97 7.29
CA ASP A 448 -17.79 -35.06 7.95
C ASP A 448 -16.27 -34.98 7.79
N ILE A 449 -15.79 -34.45 6.66
CA ILE A 449 -14.35 -34.26 6.41
C ILE A 449 -13.83 -33.05 7.16
N LEU A 450 -14.58 -31.94 7.15
CA LEU A 450 -14.23 -30.75 7.93
C LEU A 450 -14.19 -31.06 9.44
N ALA A 451 -15.11 -31.90 9.93
CA ALA A 451 -15.18 -32.32 11.32
C ALA A 451 -13.94 -33.10 11.81
N ARG A 452 -13.18 -33.73 10.90
CA ARG A 452 -11.91 -34.41 11.25
C ARG A 452 -10.80 -33.42 11.64
N GLY A 453 -10.92 -32.14 11.25
CA GLY A 453 -9.97 -31.09 11.60
C GLY A 453 -8.60 -31.20 10.92
N GLU A 454 -8.48 -32.03 9.87
CA GLU A 454 -7.22 -32.26 9.13
C GLU A 454 -7.00 -31.28 7.96
N ILE A 455 -8.04 -30.52 7.59
CA ILE A 455 -7.99 -29.59 6.46
C ILE A 455 -7.41 -28.26 6.90
N SER A 456 -6.36 -27.80 6.22
CA SER A 456 -5.71 -26.52 6.46
C SER A 456 -6.36 -25.38 5.67
N GLY A 457 -7.02 -25.68 4.54
CA GLY A 457 -7.69 -24.70 3.69
C GLY A 457 -8.97 -25.22 3.04
N LEU A 458 -10.01 -24.39 3.03
CA LEU A 458 -11.29 -24.66 2.38
C LEU A 458 -11.50 -23.65 1.24
N ALA A 459 -11.80 -24.13 0.03
CA ALA A 459 -12.12 -23.30 -1.12
C ALA A 459 -13.56 -23.56 -1.58
N LEU A 460 -14.39 -22.51 -1.58
CA LEU A 460 -15.75 -22.55 -2.09
C LEU A 460 -15.78 -21.86 -3.46
N CYS A 461 -15.94 -22.64 -4.52
CA CYS A 461 -15.64 -22.20 -5.87
C CYS A 461 -16.87 -22.28 -6.78
N GLY A 462 -17.22 -21.15 -7.39
CA GLY A 462 -18.26 -21.07 -8.41
C GLY A 462 -19.67 -20.89 -7.87
N THR A 463 -20.62 -20.81 -8.81
CA THR A 463 -22.04 -20.57 -8.57
C THR A 463 -22.79 -21.86 -8.27
N TYR A 464 -23.92 -21.73 -7.57
CA TYR A 464 -24.83 -22.84 -7.33
C TYR A 464 -25.46 -23.35 -8.64
N PRO A 465 -25.57 -24.67 -8.85
CA PRO A 465 -26.47 -25.22 -9.86
C PRO A 465 -27.94 -25.08 -9.39
N PRO A 466 -28.92 -25.17 -10.30
CA PRO A 466 -30.34 -25.19 -9.92
C PRO A 466 -30.60 -26.31 -8.90
N GLY A 467 -31.43 -26.03 -7.88
CA GLY A 467 -31.76 -27.01 -6.83
C GLY A 467 -30.84 -27.01 -5.60
N VAL A 468 -29.71 -26.27 -5.63
CA VAL A 468 -28.86 -26.08 -4.43
C VAL A 468 -29.07 -24.69 -3.86
N GLU A 469 -29.39 -24.62 -2.57
CA GLU A 469 -29.64 -23.37 -1.86
C GLU A 469 -28.37 -22.70 -1.34
N GLN A 470 -28.42 -21.37 -1.13
CA GLN A 470 -27.33 -20.57 -0.57
C GLN A 470 -26.86 -21.06 0.81
N GLY A 471 -27.72 -21.75 1.55
CA GLY A 471 -27.41 -22.36 2.84
C GLY A 471 -26.28 -23.39 2.80
N PHE A 472 -25.96 -23.93 1.62
CA PHE A 472 -24.89 -24.92 1.45
C PHE A 472 -23.52 -24.35 1.84
N TYR A 473 -23.09 -23.25 1.21
CA TYR A 473 -21.81 -22.61 1.53
C TYR A 473 -21.80 -21.98 2.93
N VAL A 474 -22.93 -21.48 3.41
CA VAL A 474 -23.07 -20.99 4.80
C VAL A 474 -22.75 -22.08 5.81
N SER A 475 -23.28 -23.29 5.60
CA SER A 475 -23.06 -24.43 6.48
C SER A 475 -21.59 -24.84 6.51
N LEU A 476 -20.95 -24.91 5.34
CA LEU A 476 -19.53 -25.22 5.25
C LEU A 476 -18.63 -24.14 5.85
N ALA A 477 -18.95 -22.86 5.61
CA ALA A 477 -18.19 -21.75 6.18
C ALA A 477 -18.21 -21.78 7.71
N ARG A 478 -19.37 -22.09 8.32
CA ARG A 478 -19.49 -22.26 9.77
C ARG A 478 -18.73 -23.48 10.30
N ALA A 479 -18.62 -24.54 9.51
CA ALA A 479 -17.92 -25.76 9.87
C ALA A 479 -16.41 -25.75 9.58
N LYS A 480 -15.84 -24.67 9.04
CA LYS A 480 -14.45 -24.61 8.58
C LYS A 480 -13.40 -24.90 9.67
N GLY A 481 -13.76 -24.74 10.95
CA GLY A 481 -12.82 -24.85 12.07
C GLY A 481 -11.67 -23.86 11.95
N LYS A 482 -10.43 -24.37 11.92
CA LYS A 482 -9.21 -23.57 11.79
C LYS A 482 -8.77 -23.36 10.33
N ALA A 483 -9.46 -23.96 9.36
CA ALA A 483 -9.07 -23.84 7.96
C ALA A 483 -9.15 -22.39 7.48
N CYS A 484 -8.19 -21.98 6.66
CA CYS A 484 -8.28 -20.73 5.91
C CYS A 484 -9.32 -20.88 4.80
N LEU A 485 -10.35 -20.04 4.79
CA LEU A 485 -11.47 -20.10 3.88
C LEU A 485 -11.32 -19.08 2.75
N LEU A 486 -11.18 -19.59 1.51
CA LEU A 486 -11.25 -18.83 0.28
C LEU A 486 -12.62 -18.99 -0.38
N LEU A 487 -13.25 -17.86 -0.72
CA LEU A 487 -14.47 -17.81 -1.51
C LEU A 487 -14.15 -17.25 -2.90
N ASP A 488 -14.36 -18.06 -3.95
CA ASP A 488 -14.26 -17.67 -5.36
C ASP A 488 -15.66 -17.73 -6.00
N SER A 489 -16.49 -16.77 -5.64
CA SER A 489 -17.82 -16.57 -6.19
C SER A 489 -18.24 -15.11 -5.98
N TYR A 490 -19.20 -14.63 -6.77
CA TYR A 490 -19.71 -13.25 -6.67
C TYR A 490 -21.24 -13.16 -6.59
N ARG A 491 -21.96 -14.21 -7.01
CA ARG A 491 -23.42 -14.26 -6.96
C ARG A 491 -23.86 -14.95 -5.69
N GLU A 492 -24.86 -14.37 -5.02
CA GLU A 492 -25.52 -15.01 -3.88
C GLU A 492 -24.56 -15.37 -2.73
N ILE A 493 -23.52 -14.55 -2.54
CA ILE A 493 -22.47 -14.78 -1.54
C ILE A 493 -22.70 -14.05 -0.22
N THR A 494 -23.63 -13.09 -0.17
CA THR A 494 -23.82 -12.19 1.00
C THR A 494 -24.07 -12.97 2.29
N ALA A 495 -24.89 -14.02 2.25
CA ALA A 495 -25.15 -14.87 3.42
C ALA A 495 -23.89 -15.62 3.88
N THR A 496 -23.05 -16.07 2.94
CA THR A 496 -21.77 -16.73 3.25
C THR A 496 -20.78 -15.75 3.85
N LEU A 497 -20.67 -14.54 3.29
CA LEU A 497 -19.82 -13.47 3.83
C LEU A 497 -20.28 -13.03 5.23
N ALA A 498 -21.59 -12.97 5.47
CA ALA A 498 -22.18 -12.59 6.76
C ALA A 498 -21.88 -13.59 7.89
N THR A 499 -21.42 -14.81 7.58
CA THR A 499 -20.93 -15.75 8.61
C THR A 499 -19.69 -15.23 9.34
N GLY A 500 -18.95 -14.30 8.73
CA GLY A 500 -17.67 -13.81 9.20
C GLY A 500 -16.54 -14.84 9.22
N GLN A 501 -16.74 -15.99 8.57
CA GLN A 501 -15.76 -17.08 8.51
C GLN A 501 -14.87 -17.01 7.27
N VAL A 502 -15.25 -16.22 6.27
CA VAL A 502 -14.49 -16.09 5.01
C VAL A 502 -13.24 -15.24 5.26
N ASP A 503 -12.06 -15.82 5.03
CA ASP A 503 -10.79 -15.12 5.19
C ASP A 503 -10.42 -14.36 3.93
N ILE A 504 -10.61 -14.99 2.76
CA ILE A 504 -10.23 -14.48 1.45
C ILE A 504 -11.47 -14.44 0.55
N LEU A 505 -11.78 -13.27 0.01
CA LEU A 505 -12.68 -13.15 -1.14
C LEU A 505 -11.84 -12.90 -2.40
N LYS A 506 -12.00 -13.75 -3.40
CA LYS A 506 -11.33 -13.60 -4.70
C LYS A 506 -12.38 -13.25 -5.76
N VAL A 507 -12.17 -12.12 -6.45
CA VAL A 507 -13.07 -11.61 -7.49
C VAL A 507 -12.27 -11.00 -8.64
N ASN A 508 -12.87 -10.87 -9.81
CA ASN A 508 -12.33 -9.99 -10.85
C ASN A 508 -12.85 -8.54 -10.69
N ALA A 509 -12.27 -7.60 -11.44
CA ALA A 509 -12.65 -6.18 -11.36
C ALA A 509 -14.13 -5.90 -11.72
N HIS A 510 -14.75 -6.70 -12.59
CA HIS A 510 -16.16 -6.57 -12.93
C HIS A 510 -17.06 -7.08 -11.79
N GLU A 511 -16.74 -8.23 -11.23
CA GLU A 511 -17.43 -8.81 -10.07
C GLU A 511 -17.32 -7.89 -8.83
N LEU A 512 -16.14 -7.28 -8.60
CA LEU A 512 -15.95 -6.29 -7.54
C LEU A 512 -16.86 -5.07 -7.71
N ARG A 513 -16.99 -4.54 -8.93
CA ARG A 513 -17.91 -3.43 -9.21
C ARG A 513 -19.35 -3.77 -8.84
N SER A 514 -19.81 -4.96 -9.23
CA SER A 514 -21.15 -5.42 -8.89
C SER A 514 -21.35 -5.57 -7.38
N LEU A 515 -20.38 -6.16 -6.69
CA LEU A 515 -20.45 -6.37 -5.24
C LEU A 515 -20.42 -5.05 -4.46
N ALA A 516 -19.52 -4.14 -4.83
CA ALA A 516 -19.39 -2.85 -4.16
C ALA A 516 -20.65 -1.99 -4.30
N ALA A 517 -21.36 -2.06 -5.43
CA ALA A 517 -22.64 -1.38 -5.62
C ALA A 517 -23.71 -1.89 -4.63
N VAL A 518 -23.80 -3.21 -4.44
CA VAL A 518 -24.72 -3.83 -3.48
C VAL A 518 -24.35 -3.45 -2.03
N CYS A 519 -23.07 -3.51 -1.66
CA CYS A 519 -22.60 -3.16 -0.32
C CYS A 519 -22.79 -1.66 0.00
N GLY A 520 -22.71 -0.79 -1.02
CA GLY A 520 -22.89 0.66 -0.88
C GLY A 520 -24.34 1.14 -0.84
N GLY A 521 -25.33 0.23 -0.78
CA GLY A 521 -26.75 0.57 -0.73
C GLY A 521 -27.30 1.20 -2.01
N ARG A 522 -26.61 1.02 -3.16
CA ARG A 522 -27.07 1.53 -4.46
C ARG A 522 -27.91 0.46 -5.15
N GLU A 523 -29.21 0.71 -5.31
CA GLU A 523 -30.15 -0.22 -6.00
C GLU A 523 -29.91 -0.35 -7.51
N ARG A 524 -29.06 0.50 -8.12
CA ARG A 524 -28.76 0.47 -9.56
C ARG A 524 -27.26 0.35 -9.83
N PRO A 525 -26.86 -0.38 -10.90
CA PRO A 525 -25.48 -0.37 -11.38
C PRO A 525 -25.06 1.08 -11.63
N VAL A 526 -23.90 1.45 -11.09
CA VAL A 526 -23.29 2.74 -11.37
C VAL A 526 -23.01 2.80 -12.88
N ALA A 527 -23.42 3.88 -13.56
CA ALA A 527 -23.04 4.12 -14.94
C ALA A 527 -21.51 4.01 -15.08
N ALA A 528 -21.02 3.48 -16.20
CA ALA A 528 -19.60 3.17 -16.47
C ALA A 528 -18.63 4.36 -16.30
N GLU A 529 -19.15 5.56 -16.05
CA GLU A 529 -18.45 6.85 -16.08
C GLU A 529 -18.03 7.37 -14.69
N ALA A 530 -18.58 6.84 -13.59
CA ALA A 530 -18.06 7.15 -12.25
C ALA A 530 -16.92 6.16 -11.94
N VAL A 531 -15.69 6.56 -12.29
CA VAL A 531 -14.47 5.77 -12.06
C VAL A 531 -14.16 5.75 -10.55
N GLU A 532 -14.83 4.88 -9.80
CA GLU A 532 -14.37 4.50 -8.47
C GLU A 532 -13.11 3.62 -8.62
N SER A 533 -12.06 3.97 -7.89
CA SER A 533 -10.81 3.21 -7.90
C SER A 533 -11.00 1.86 -7.18
N ILE A 534 -10.21 0.83 -7.55
CA ILE A 534 -10.25 -0.49 -6.90
C ILE A 534 -10.15 -0.42 -5.37
N PRO A 535 -9.28 0.42 -4.77
CA PRO A 535 -9.25 0.61 -3.33
C PRO A 535 -10.57 1.11 -2.72
N GLU A 536 -11.30 1.99 -3.40
CA GLU A 536 -12.59 2.51 -2.90
C GLU A 536 -13.69 1.44 -2.94
N MET A 537 -13.75 0.66 -4.03
CA MET A 537 -14.68 -0.46 -4.11
C MET A 537 -14.39 -1.53 -3.05
N ALA A 538 -13.10 -1.83 -2.84
CA ALA A 538 -12.66 -2.76 -1.79
C ALA A 538 -13.10 -2.29 -0.40
N GLN A 539 -13.05 -0.98 -0.13
CA GLN A 539 -13.49 -0.41 1.15
C GLN A 539 -14.98 -0.67 1.39
N SER A 540 -15.85 -0.48 0.40
CA SER A 540 -17.29 -0.75 0.52
C SER A 540 -17.56 -2.21 0.89
N VAL A 541 -16.81 -3.14 0.29
CA VAL A 541 -16.93 -4.58 0.61
C VAL A 541 -16.48 -4.87 2.04
N PHE A 542 -15.35 -4.29 2.46
CA PHE A 542 -14.84 -4.48 3.81
C PHE A 542 -15.72 -3.85 4.90
N ALA A 543 -16.36 -2.71 4.62
CA ALA A 543 -17.30 -2.09 5.53
C ALA A 543 -18.51 -2.99 5.80
N ALA A 544 -18.98 -3.73 4.78
CA ALA A 544 -20.13 -4.62 4.88
C ALA A 544 -19.80 -6.01 5.44
N HIS A 545 -18.57 -6.51 5.23
CA HIS A 545 -18.22 -7.90 5.51
C HIS A 545 -16.85 -8.04 6.18
N PRO A 546 -16.71 -8.86 7.24
CA PRO A 546 -15.47 -8.96 8.01
C PRO A 546 -14.40 -9.87 7.37
N LEU A 547 -14.01 -9.54 6.14
CA LEU A 547 -13.00 -10.25 5.35
C LEU A 547 -11.58 -9.82 5.74
N ARG A 548 -10.62 -10.76 5.77
CA ARG A 548 -9.21 -10.42 6.01
C ARG A 548 -8.51 -9.96 4.74
N TRP A 549 -8.76 -10.63 3.61
CA TRP A 549 -8.17 -10.30 2.32
C TRP A 549 -9.20 -10.24 1.21
N LEU A 550 -9.05 -9.27 0.30
CA LEU A 550 -9.77 -9.16 -0.95
C LEU A 550 -8.77 -9.19 -2.10
N ALA A 551 -8.76 -10.29 -2.85
CA ALA A 551 -7.89 -10.53 -3.98
C ALA A 551 -8.62 -10.21 -5.28
N VAL A 552 -8.11 -9.25 -6.05
CA VAL A 552 -8.77 -8.68 -7.23
C VAL A 552 -7.90 -8.88 -8.46
N THR A 553 -8.36 -9.67 -9.43
CA THR A 553 -7.70 -9.78 -10.74
C THR A 553 -8.33 -8.81 -11.74
N ALA A 554 -7.54 -8.08 -12.50
CA ALA A 554 -8.04 -6.99 -13.34
C ALA A 554 -7.41 -6.96 -14.74
N GLY A 555 -7.64 -8.04 -15.47
CA GLY A 555 -7.11 -8.21 -16.81
C GLY A 555 -5.67 -8.72 -16.81
N PRO A 556 -4.97 -8.59 -17.95
CA PRO A 556 -3.69 -9.25 -18.18
C PRO A 556 -2.51 -8.60 -17.43
N GLU A 557 -2.60 -7.31 -17.10
CA GLU A 557 -1.45 -6.53 -16.64
C GLU A 557 -1.54 -6.11 -15.17
N THR A 558 -2.74 -6.12 -14.57
CA THR A 558 -2.94 -5.58 -13.22
C THR A 558 -3.74 -6.48 -12.31
N ALA A 559 -3.38 -6.47 -11.03
CA ALA A 559 -4.14 -7.08 -9.95
C ALA A 559 -3.95 -6.29 -8.65
N TRP A 560 -4.81 -6.53 -7.68
CA TRP A 560 -4.74 -5.92 -6.36
C TRP A 560 -4.98 -6.94 -5.25
N LEU A 561 -4.24 -6.80 -4.15
CA LEU A 561 -4.54 -7.46 -2.89
C LEU A 561 -4.83 -6.36 -1.86
N CYS A 562 -6.04 -6.38 -1.32
CA CYS A 562 -6.42 -5.49 -0.24
C CYS A 562 -6.44 -6.28 1.06
N GLU A 563 -5.80 -5.77 2.10
CA GLU A 563 -5.69 -6.44 3.40
C GLU A 563 -6.32 -5.58 4.49
N ARG A 564 -7.20 -6.21 5.27
CA ARG A 564 -7.74 -5.65 6.50
C ARG A 564 -6.65 -5.57 7.57
N PRO A 565 -6.48 -4.43 8.26
CA PRO A 565 -5.55 -4.35 9.36
C PRO A 565 -5.87 -5.40 10.44
N GLY A 566 -4.81 -6.02 10.98
CA GLY A 566 -4.93 -6.87 12.17
C GLY A 566 -5.36 -6.07 13.40
N ALA A 567 -5.68 -6.77 14.49
CA ALA A 567 -6.00 -6.13 15.76
C ALA A 567 -4.89 -5.13 16.18
N PRO A 568 -5.25 -3.98 16.77
CA PRO A 568 -4.27 -3.01 17.26
C PRO A 568 -3.26 -3.70 18.15
N THR A 569 -1.98 -3.45 17.93
CA THR A 569 -0.91 -3.89 18.83
C THR A 569 -0.38 -2.68 19.57
N ALA A 570 0.29 -2.88 20.72
CA ALA A 570 0.97 -1.80 21.45
C ALA A 570 1.96 -1.00 20.58
N ILE A 571 2.42 -1.58 19.46
CA ILE A 571 3.37 -0.99 18.51
C ILE A 571 2.65 -0.30 17.32
N ARG A 572 1.41 -0.70 17.00
CA ARG A 572 0.57 -0.12 15.93
C ARG A 572 -0.86 0.10 16.45
N PRO A 573 -1.14 1.24 17.10
CA PRO A 573 -2.44 1.48 17.74
C PRO A 573 -3.60 1.78 16.76
N HIS A 574 -3.37 1.76 15.44
CA HIS A 574 -4.36 2.14 14.43
C HIS A 574 -4.48 1.13 13.29
N HIS A 575 -5.70 1.05 12.75
CA HIS A 575 -6.09 0.24 11.62
C HIS A 575 -5.60 0.88 10.30
N THR A 576 -4.40 0.52 9.82
CA THR A 576 -3.93 0.91 8.48
C THR A 576 -4.28 -0.18 7.47
N TRP A 577 -5.17 0.12 6.53
CA TRP A 577 -5.43 -0.73 5.38
C TRP A 577 -4.20 -0.79 4.47
N ARG A 578 -3.86 -1.99 4.01
CA ARG A 578 -2.77 -2.19 3.05
C ARG A 578 -3.35 -2.57 1.70
N PHE A 579 -2.86 -1.92 0.66
CA PHE A 579 -3.20 -2.22 -0.72
C PHE A 579 -1.91 -2.58 -1.44
N TYR A 580 -1.88 -3.72 -2.09
CA TYR A 580 -0.78 -4.12 -2.95
C TYR A 580 -1.30 -4.08 -4.38
N GLU A 581 -0.66 -3.29 -5.24
CA GLU A 581 -0.88 -3.24 -6.68
C GLU A 581 0.19 -4.11 -7.35
N TYR A 582 -0.23 -4.98 -8.26
CA TYR A 582 0.65 -5.88 -8.99
C TYR A 582 0.66 -5.46 -10.45
N HIS A 583 1.85 -5.31 -11.01
CA HIS A 583 2.06 -5.21 -12.45
C HIS A 583 2.62 -6.53 -12.95
N LEU A 584 1.86 -7.19 -13.80
CA LEU A 584 2.20 -8.48 -14.39
C LEU A 584 2.96 -8.26 -15.71
N PRO A 585 3.94 -9.14 -16.05
CA PRO A 585 4.58 -9.08 -17.35
C PRO A 585 3.60 -9.47 -18.45
N VAL A 586 3.81 -8.92 -19.66
CA VAL A 586 3.09 -9.35 -20.86
C VAL A 586 3.45 -10.81 -21.16
N VAL A 587 2.43 -11.64 -21.36
CA VAL A 587 2.58 -13.02 -21.82
C VAL A 587 2.41 -13.01 -23.34
N GLU A 588 3.48 -13.27 -24.10
CA GLU A 588 3.47 -13.17 -25.56
C GLU A 588 2.66 -14.29 -26.24
N ASP A 589 2.63 -15.48 -25.66
CA ASP A 589 1.98 -16.68 -26.23
C ASP A 589 0.70 -17.07 -25.45
N VAL A 590 -0.25 -16.15 -25.31
CA VAL A 590 -1.55 -16.49 -24.69
C VAL A 590 -2.35 -17.39 -25.62
N VAL A 591 -2.63 -18.61 -25.15
CA VAL A 591 -3.44 -19.61 -25.85
C VAL A 591 -4.87 -19.61 -25.32
N ASN A 592 -5.06 -19.69 -23.99
CA ASN A 592 -6.39 -19.78 -23.39
C ASN A 592 -6.41 -19.19 -21.96
N PRO A 593 -7.11 -18.07 -21.71
CA PRO A 593 -7.16 -17.46 -20.38
C PRO A 593 -8.09 -18.18 -19.39
N ILE A 594 -8.84 -19.19 -19.82
CA ILE A 594 -9.82 -19.88 -18.98
C ILE A 594 -9.15 -20.63 -17.84
N GLY A 595 -9.70 -20.50 -16.63
CA GLY A 595 -9.15 -21.12 -15.42
C GLY A 595 -7.91 -20.42 -14.85
N ALA A 596 -7.42 -19.33 -15.48
CA ALA A 596 -6.34 -18.53 -14.91
C ALA A 596 -6.75 -17.96 -13.54
N GLY A 597 -7.98 -17.47 -13.42
CA GLY A 597 -8.53 -17.01 -12.14
C GLY A 597 -8.52 -18.10 -11.07
N ASP A 598 -9.02 -19.30 -11.39
CA ASP A 598 -9.07 -20.43 -10.46
C ASP A 598 -7.66 -20.87 -10.04
N THR A 599 -6.71 -20.82 -10.98
CA THR A 599 -5.27 -21.11 -10.74
C THR A 599 -4.66 -20.12 -9.76
N VAL A 600 -4.95 -18.82 -9.92
CA VAL A 600 -4.54 -17.79 -8.95
C VAL A 600 -5.06 -18.14 -7.55
N GLY A 601 -6.34 -18.52 -7.43
CA GLY A 601 -6.94 -18.88 -6.16
C GLY A 601 -6.27 -20.09 -5.50
N ALA A 602 -6.00 -21.14 -6.28
CA ALA A 602 -5.41 -22.39 -5.81
C ALA A 602 -4.01 -22.18 -5.23
N VAL A 603 -3.13 -21.54 -6.01
CA VAL A 603 -1.74 -21.32 -5.60
C VAL A 603 -1.64 -20.27 -4.50
N PHE A 604 -2.48 -19.22 -4.54
CA PHE A 604 -2.52 -18.23 -3.46
C PHE A 604 -2.89 -18.86 -2.12
N LEU A 605 -3.97 -19.65 -2.07
CA LEU A 605 -4.40 -20.29 -0.83
C LEU A 605 -3.33 -21.25 -0.29
N ALA A 606 -2.73 -22.07 -1.17
CA ALA A 606 -1.70 -23.01 -0.79
C ALA A 606 -0.47 -22.32 -0.18
N GLN A 607 0.05 -21.27 -0.85
CA GLN A 607 1.23 -20.56 -0.37
C GLN A 607 0.96 -19.77 0.92
N LEU A 608 -0.21 -19.17 1.05
CA LEU A 608 -0.61 -18.47 2.27
C LEU A 608 -0.63 -19.42 3.47
N ILE A 609 -1.19 -20.63 3.31
CA ILE A 609 -1.23 -21.65 4.38
C ILE A 609 0.18 -22.17 4.69
N ALA A 610 1.06 -22.24 3.70
CA ALA A 610 2.48 -22.56 3.90
C ALA A 610 3.28 -21.46 4.61
N GLY A 611 2.62 -20.37 5.03
CA GLY A 611 3.22 -19.27 5.80
C GLY A 611 3.97 -18.26 4.94
N VAL A 612 3.75 -18.23 3.62
CA VAL A 612 4.24 -17.16 2.75
C VAL A 612 3.43 -15.88 3.04
N PRO A 613 4.07 -14.70 3.15
CA PRO A 613 3.35 -13.45 3.31
C PRO A 613 2.28 -13.26 2.24
N ALA A 614 1.09 -12.77 2.60
CA ALA A 614 -0.08 -12.80 1.74
C ALA A 614 0.13 -12.11 0.38
N HIS A 615 0.89 -11.02 0.34
CA HIS A 615 1.20 -10.31 -0.91
C HIS A 615 2.14 -11.10 -1.82
N ILE A 616 3.10 -11.83 -1.26
CA ILE A 616 3.97 -12.74 -2.03
C ILE A 616 3.19 -14.00 -2.46
N ALA A 617 2.35 -14.55 -1.59
CA ALA A 617 1.51 -15.70 -1.91
C ALA A 617 0.54 -15.40 -3.06
N PHE A 618 -0.04 -14.19 -3.07
CA PHE A 618 -0.89 -13.75 -4.18
C PHE A 618 -0.08 -13.54 -5.47
N ALA A 619 1.14 -13.00 -5.41
CA ALA A 619 2.04 -12.93 -6.56
C ALA A 619 2.35 -14.32 -7.16
N CYS A 620 2.58 -15.33 -6.30
CA CYS A 620 2.75 -16.72 -6.76
C CYS A 620 1.50 -17.22 -7.50
N GLY A 621 0.32 -16.88 -6.98
CA GLY A 621 -0.96 -17.15 -7.65
C GLY A 621 -1.07 -16.48 -9.02
N LEU A 622 -0.76 -15.18 -9.10
CA LEU A 622 -0.75 -14.41 -10.35
C LEU A 622 0.22 -15.01 -11.37
N ALA A 623 1.43 -15.39 -10.96
CA ALA A 623 2.40 -16.03 -11.83
C ALA A 623 1.89 -17.37 -12.40
N ALA A 624 1.30 -18.22 -11.54
CA ALA A 624 0.71 -19.48 -11.98
C ALA A 624 -0.48 -19.27 -12.93
N GLY A 625 -1.33 -18.28 -12.63
CA GLY A 625 -2.45 -17.89 -13.49
C GLY A 625 -1.97 -17.47 -14.88
N SER A 626 -0.97 -16.60 -14.94
CA SER A 626 -0.35 -16.15 -16.20
C SER A 626 0.34 -17.29 -16.96
N ALA A 627 1.03 -18.19 -16.25
CA ALA A 627 1.61 -19.39 -16.86
C ALA A 627 0.52 -20.28 -17.47
N SER A 628 -0.62 -20.42 -16.79
CA SER A 628 -1.71 -21.26 -17.27
C SER A 628 -2.33 -20.78 -18.57
N CYS A 629 -2.24 -19.48 -18.86
CA CYS A 629 -2.70 -18.90 -20.11
C CYS A 629 -1.97 -19.43 -21.35
N ARG A 630 -0.77 -20.02 -21.19
CA ARG A 630 0.02 -20.62 -22.28
C ARG A 630 -0.48 -22.01 -22.70
N HIS A 631 -1.45 -22.58 -21.98
CA HIS A 631 -1.92 -23.94 -22.21
C HIS A 631 -3.39 -23.97 -22.63
N LEU A 632 -3.71 -24.79 -23.63
CA LEU A 632 -5.05 -24.86 -24.21
C LEU A 632 -6.12 -25.40 -23.21
N GLY A 633 -5.72 -26.25 -22.26
CA GLY A 633 -6.62 -26.86 -21.28
C GLY A 633 -7.16 -25.92 -20.20
N GLY A 634 -6.58 -24.71 -20.06
CA GLY A 634 -6.70 -23.87 -18.88
C GLY A 634 -6.02 -24.49 -17.66
N ALA A 635 -5.94 -23.80 -16.52
CA ALA A 635 -5.53 -24.35 -15.20
C ALA A 635 -4.46 -25.47 -15.19
N ASP A 636 -3.43 -25.30 -16.02
CA ASP A 636 -2.33 -26.22 -16.23
C ASP A 636 -1.09 -25.37 -16.46
N TYR A 637 0.02 -25.70 -15.82
CA TYR A 637 1.24 -24.89 -15.84
C TYR A 637 2.42 -25.73 -15.33
N THR A 638 3.64 -25.28 -15.61
CA THR A 638 4.85 -25.85 -15.02
C THR A 638 5.37 -24.95 -13.89
N LEU A 639 6.06 -25.55 -12.90
CA LEU A 639 6.73 -24.76 -11.85
C LEU A 639 7.81 -23.83 -12.42
N HIS A 640 8.43 -24.23 -13.54
CA HIS A 640 9.41 -23.41 -14.24
C HIS A 640 8.77 -22.14 -14.81
N ASP A 641 7.65 -22.25 -15.53
CA ASP A 641 6.92 -21.08 -16.06
C ASP A 641 6.43 -20.16 -14.93
N LEU A 642 5.96 -20.74 -13.82
CA LEU A 642 5.56 -19.98 -12.63
C LEU A 642 6.75 -19.15 -12.13
N HIS A 643 7.90 -19.77 -11.87
CA HIS A 643 9.10 -19.07 -11.39
C HIS A 643 9.54 -17.95 -12.33
N ASP A 644 9.58 -18.22 -13.63
CA ASP A 644 10.03 -17.28 -14.64
C ASP A 644 9.13 -16.04 -14.74
N ILE A 645 7.82 -16.21 -14.54
CA ILE A 645 6.86 -15.10 -14.51
C ILE A 645 6.93 -14.38 -13.17
N LEU A 646 7.02 -15.11 -12.05
CA LEU A 646 7.06 -14.53 -10.71
C LEU A 646 8.21 -13.53 -10.55
N ALA A 647 9.40 -13.87 -11.06
CA ALA A 647 10.57 -13.00 -11.04
C ALA A 647 10.38 -11.65 -11.78
N LYS A 648 9.34 -11.55 -12.61
CA LYS A 648 9.02 -10.36 -13.41
C LYS A 648 7.81 -9.57 -12.87
N ILE A 649 7.10 -10.09 -11.87
CA ILE A 649 5.97 -9.38 -11.26
C ILE A 649 6.50 -8.26 -10.37
N GLN A 650 6.01 -7.04 -10.60
CA GLN A 650 6.33 -5.90 -9.74
C GLN A 650 5.19 -5.68 -8.74
N ILE A 651 5.53 -5.67 -7.45
CA ILE A 651 4.57 -5.43 -6.37
C ILE A 651 4.77 -4.02 -5.84
N LYS A 652 3.68 -3.27 -5.70
CA LYS A 652 3.65 -1.92 -5.13
C LYS A 652 2.73 -1.90 -3.91
N CYS A 653 3.29 -1.84 -2.71
CA CYS A 653 2.53 -1.68 -1.46
C CYS A 653 2.15 -0.22 -1.16
N ARG A 654 0.91 0.17 -1.49
CA ARG A 654 0.29 1.43 -1.09
C ARG A 654 -0.35 1.32 0.30
N SER A 655 0.21 2.00 1.29
CA SER A 655 -0.48 2.22 2.58
C SER A 655 -1.38 3.46 2.50
N ARG A 656 -2.70 3.26 2.60
CA ARG A 656 -3.67 4.36 2.77
C ARG A 656 -4.14 4.41 4.23
N TRP A 657 -4.01 5.58 4.85
CA TRP A 657 -4.56 5.84 6.18
C TRP A 657 -6.05 6.13 6.04
N TRP A 658 -6.89 5.44 6.80
CA TRP A 658 -8.30 5.77 6.88
C TRP A 658 -8.81 5.65 8.32
N ILE A 659 -9.48 6.70 8.77
CA ILE A 659 -10.22 6.72 10.04
C ILE A 659 -11.59 6.17 9.70
N GLN A 660 -11.94 5.03 10.28
CA GLN A 660 -13.31 4.55 10.28
C GLN A 660 -14.12 5.63 11.00
N SER A 661 -15.00 6.35 10.29
CA SER A 661 -15.98 7.19 10.95
C SER A 661 -16.92 6.25 11.71
N GLU A 662 -16.61 5.97 12.98
CA GLU A 662 -17.62 5.48 13.90
C GLU A 662 -18.79 6.48 13.88
N GLY A 663 -20.00 5.94 13.89
CA GLY A 663 -21.20 6.59 13.42
C GLY A 663 -21.35 8.05 13.85
N ALA A 664 -21.74 8.89 12.90
CA ALA A 664 -22.46 10.12 13.18
C ALA A 664 -23.75 9.74 13.92
N GLY A 665 -23.68 9.69 15.24
CA GLY A 665 -24.74 9.15 16.07
C GLY A 665 -24.50 9.30 17.56
N GLU A 666 -23.68 10.25 18.01
CA GLU A 666 -23.73 10.75 19.39
C GLU A 666 -23.19 12.17 19.40
N ALA A 667 -24.08 13.12 19.68
CA ALA A 667 -23.71 14.50 19.92
C ALA A 667 -22.86 14.58 21.19
N CYS A 668 -21.63 15.08 21.09
CA CYS A 668 -20.88 15.51 22.28
C CYS A 668 -21.66 16.66 22.95
N PRO A 669 -22.00 16.57 24.24
CA PRO A 669 -22.46 17.72 25.00
C PRO A 669 -21.24 18.48 25.56
N GLY A 670 -21.18 19.79 25.28
CA GLY A 670 -20.42 20.78 26.05
C GLY A 670 -18.99 21.01 25.62
#